data_AF-W5L863-F1
#
_entry.id   AF-W5L863-F1
#
_cell.length_a   1.000
_cell.length_b   1.000
_cell.length_c   1.000
_cell.angle_alpha   90.00
_cell.angle_beta   90.00
_cell.angle_gamma   90.00
#
_symmetry.space_group_name_H-M   'P 1'
#
loop_
_entity.id
_entity.type
_entity.pdbx_description
1 polymer ?
#
loop_
_entity_poly.entity_id
_entity_poly.type
_entity_poly.pdbx_seq_one_letter_code
_entity_poly.pdbx_strand_id
1 'polypeptide(L)'
;MDNCARFRDEKYKNWLKAAESLYILRNSIRDFVENETETLHKTLRKKLNSDICNEQCDYKRCQSPLCDTCKRWKSEILETHTGKGKGVYWINCRPYLWPKEKWEVAKVYMPRGHTDHCSFEQFDISAILNFMGSCTHFEPFVQSKDLNKVTNMRNIVMHSPEFRLDEEKMKNVVENVLSLATLLNSHVPGDLYKTVLEAIEKVNMGILAVQEELQGMRNFLEQNKDLLENLKPQVERLNEIQEKVDEHEVKIVHLSGRVDDLEKATTTDSMFTIETLQYKNHLIEQTRKRKWPDPVFTEEIEPSGYRGRVEVNGHTFIGFQVCKKKVMAHQEVAKIALDSLRSEFESTVEPLSSATTTSSTVVLIQIMLITLVANSSHLDYCSVLAHLNKCGVKPPQELLLQKGDQFFCELQLKESFTFNDEDGSSTKKKTEQQAASIALQRLSTFLNSSSLAVRNENYKGFLKERLDALGMDSTKTVYTIDEEKATEDPEGPGTSIDASQSEFDFYICSMLFYGTVIVVLEKEISSDSFLTKEEAIESAYKKFTCVFGLNYPNGGIFPCYAIVIFGFSNKKKAEQQAAKLALQQLSPFLTCSPLAAQNENYKGFLKERLEACGIDSTKTEIMQVHMNSLCMLSNKRLRRSFFNNSVSCDLCMCVYICSRFTEIHSLLTVHHLKPPSVIVERFTTDQNVSLTLNIALDKFTFKNLSEYTSKKEATRKTYCLLGFALGIFPKDTDENKATMLVKQDFSKKTLALPKEIVDGEKTSFWCSIGEITYTLTYEGQGSTEDEAKQDTLNKALLTLPSLFGFPHLPKSSSTGETEDQINSLLRKAGQKDLTFSDERNQHKVSVTLAFSDYTMTSKMQRTKKENRNLLSNVLWMTKWGLQQPVFTDTEEALGCKAVFSVQLSCSHPDWEDKLEAAKMKLVQELHRRFRNLVDSGKQD
;
A
#
# COMPACT_ATOMS: atom_id res chain seq x y z
N MET A 1 -28.04 11.98 9.05
CA MET A 1 -29.00 11.52 8.03
C MET A 1 -29.42 12.61 7.03
N ASP A 2 -29.07 13.91 7.22
CA ASP A 2 -29.50 15.00 6.32
C ASP A 2 -28.82 15.08 4.94
N ASN A 3 -27.54 14.69 4.81
CA ASN A 3 -26.81 14.85 3.55
C ASN A 3 -27.36 13.97 2.40
N CYS A 4 -27.85 12.76 2.71
CA CYS A 4 -28.46 11.87 1.71
C CYS A 4 -29.81 12.40 1.18
N ALA A 5 -30.48 13.31 1.90
CA ALA A 5 -31.74 13.90 1.44
C ALA A 5 -31.51 14.95 0.35
N ARG A 6 -30.45 15.75 0.47
CA ARG A 6 -30.10 16.81 -0.48
C ARG A 6 -29.65 16.25 -1.83
N PHE A 7 -28.92 15.14 -1.83
CA PHE A 7 -28.42 14.52 -3.08
C PHE A 7 -29.54 13.94 -3.97
N ARG A 8 -30.77 13.79 -3.43
CA ARG A 8 -31.96 13.42 -4.22
C ARG A 8 -32.52 14.57 -5.05
N ASP A 9 -32.17 15.80 -4.70
CA ASP A 9 -32.67 16.98 -5.36
C ASP A 9 -31.84 17.27 -6.62
N GLU A 10 -32.47 17.13 -7.79
CA GLU A 10 -31.84 17.46 -9.07
C GLU A 10 -31.34 18.91 -9.11
N LYS A 11 -32.05 19.84 -8.48
CA LYS A 11 -31.64 21.24 -8.45
C LYS A 11 -30.38 21.44 -7.59
N TYR A 12 -30.23 20.64 -6.54
CA TYR A 12 -29.00 20.65 -5.74
C TYR A 12 -27.83 20.05 -6.51
N LYS A 13 -28.03 18.94 -7.23
CA LYS A 13 -26.98 18.36 -8.09
C LYS A 13 -26.56 19.32 -9.20
N ASN A 14 -27.51 20.01 -9.82
CA ASN A 14 -27.23 21.04 -10.82
C ASN A 14 -26.44 22.21 -10.24
N TRP A 15 -26.77 22.64 -9.02
CA TRP A 15 -25.99 23.66 -8.32
C TRP A 15 -24.56 23.18 -8.06
N LEU A 16 -24.39 21.93 -7.61
CA LEU A 16 -23.07 21.34 -7.34
C LEU A 16 -22.22 21.28 -8.62
N LYS A 17 -22.78 20.82 -9.74
CA LYS A 17 -22.11 20.81 -11.04
C LYS A 17 -21.66 22.21 -11.48
N ALA A 18 -22.52 23.22 -11.31
CA ALA A 18 -22.21 24.60 -11.65
C ALA A 18 -21.16 25.24 -10.72
N ALA A 19 -21.19 24.91 -9.43
CA ALA A 19 -20.19 25.38 -8.46
C ALA A 19 -18.81 24.74 -8.72
N GLU A 20 -18.78 23.44 -8.97
CA GLU A 20 -17.55 22.70 -9.27
C GLU A 20 -16.93 23.14 -10.60
N SER A 21 -17.72 23.43 -11.65
CA SER A 21 -17.16 23.92 -12.92
C SER A 21 -16.42 25.25 -12.77
N LEU A 22 -16.91 26.15 -11.93
CA LEU A 22 -16.23 27.41 -11.60
C LEU A 22 -14.93 27.18 -10.81
N TYR A 23 -14.92 26.19 -9.90
CA TYR A 23 -13.73 25.82 -9.14
C TYR A 23 -12.67 25.15 -10.02
N ILE A 24 -13.09 24.26 -10.92
CA ILE A 24 -12.24 23.62 -11.93
C ILE A 24 -11.58 24.69 -12.79
N LEU A 25 -12.36 25.64 -13.33
CA LEU A 25 -11.81 26.72 -14.15
C LEU A 25 -10.72 27.50 -13.40
N ARG A 26 -10.99 27.89 -12.15
CA ARG A 26 -10.02 28.60 -11.30
C ARG A 26 -8.70 27.85 -11.21
N ASN A 27 -8.76 26.55 -10.91
CA ASN A 27 -7.57 25.75 -10.71
C ASN A 27 -6.82 25.53 -12.02
N SER A 28 -7.53 25.34 -13.14
CA SER A 28 -6.92 25.15 -14.45
C SER A 28 -6.21 26.40 -14.98
N ILE A 29 -6.60 27.61 -14.55
CA ILE A 29 -5.91 28.85 -14.91
C ILE A 29 -4.85 29.29 -13.88
N ARG A 30 -4.62 28.51 -12.82
CA ARG A 30 -3.73 28.87 -11.70
C ARG A 30 -2.35 29.31 -12.16
N ASP A 31 -1.66 28.45 -12.91
CA ASP A 31 -0.27 28.68 -13.27
C ASP A 31 -0.13 29.87 -14.24
N PHE A 32 -1.10 30.05 -15.13
CA PHE A 32 -1.17 31.22 -16.01
C PHE A 32 -1.30 32.51 -15.18
N VAL A 33 -2.25 32.57 -14.26
CA VAL A 33 -2.45 33.77 -13.42
C VAL A 33 -1.24 34.01 -12.50
N GLU A 34 -0.67 32.97 -11.88
CA GLU A 34 0.53 33.08 -11.05
C GLU A 34 1.73 33.65 -11.83
N ASN A 35 1.95 33.17 -13.05
CA ASN A 35 3.04 33.61 -13.93
C ASN A 35 2.83 35.03 -14.43
N GLU A 36 1.63 35.39 -14.88
CA GLU A 36 1.35 36.74 -15.38
C GLU A 36 1.33 37.78 -14.24
N THR A 37 0.92 37.38 -13.03
CA THR A 37 1.03 38.24 -11.84
C THR A 37 2.50 38.50 -11.47
N GLU A 38 3.36 37.49 -11.60
CA GLU A 38 4.80 37.64 -11.43
C GLU A 38 5.41 38.56 -12.49
N THR A 39 5.00 38.41 -13.76
CA THR A 39 5.44 39.27 -14.88
C THR A 39 5.04 40.73 -14.66
N LEU A 40 3.79 40.98 -14.24
CA LEU A 40 3.31 42.31 -13.87
C LEU A 40 4.17 42.89 -12.74
N HIS A 41 4.39 42.12 -11.67
CA HIS A 41 5.17 42.57 -10.51
C HIS A 41 6.63 42.91 -10.88
N LYS A 42 7.29 42.05 -11.67
CA LYS A 42 8.64 42.29 -12.19
C LYS A 42 8.71 43.55 -13.03
N THR A 43 7.69 43.80 -13.85
CA THR A 43 7.61 45.02 -14.69
C THR A 43 7.52 46.28 -13.83
N LEU A 44 6.66 46.27 -12.81
CA LEU A 44 6.53 47.37 -11.85
C LEU A 44 7.84 47.58 -11.06
N ARG A 45 8.45 46.50 -10.55
CA ARG A 45 9.75 46.57 -9.86
C ARG A 45 10.84 47.15 -10.73
N LYS A 46 10.90 46.77 -12.02
CA LYS A 46 11.87 47.31 -12.97
C LYS A 46 11.65 48.80 -13.20
N LYS A 47 10.40 49.25 -13.40
CA LYS A 47 10.06 50.66 -13.61
C LYS A 47 10.38 51.53 -12.38
N LEU A 48 10.26 50.95 -11.18
CA LEU A 48 10.51 51.61 -9.90
C LEU A 48 11.90 51.33 -9.30
N ASN A 49 12.83 50.78 -10.08
CA ASN A 49 14.20 50.43 -9.65
C ASN A 49 14.27 49.57 -8.36
N SER A 50 13.24 48.75 -8.11
CA SER A 50 13.08 47.94 -6.90
C SER A 50 13.11 48.73 -5.59
N ASP A 51 12.69 50.00 -5.62
CA ASP A 51 12.63 50.83 -4.42
C ASP A 51 11.69 50.24 -3.35
N ILE A 52 12.17 50.19 -2.12
CA ILE A 52 11.46 49.62 -0.97
C ILE A 52 10.92 50.68 -0.01
N CYS A 53 9.83 50.33 0.69
CA CYS A 53 9.28 51.16 1.75
C CYS A 53 10.07 50.96 3.05
N ASN A 54 10.68 52.03 3.57
CA ASN A 54 11.37 52.01 4.87
C ASN A 54 10.47 52.42 6.05
N GLU A 55 9.35 53.09 5.78
CA GLU A 55 8.43 53.62 6.80
C GLU A 55 7.32 52.63 7.20
N GLN A 56 7.33 51.41 6.65
CA GLN A 56 6.33 50.38 6.90
C GLN A 56 4.88 50.87 6.72
N CYS A 57 4.63 51.69 5.70
CA CYS A 57 3.32 52.30 5.43
C CYS A 57 2.20 51.24 5.33
N ASP A 58 1.14 51.42 6.11
CA ASP A 58 -0.02 50.52 6.19
C ASP A 58 -1.33 51.32 6.21
N TYR A 59 -2.25 51.04 5.29
CA TYR A 59 -3.55 51.71 5.21
C TYR A 59 -4.45 51.43 6.43
N LYS A 60 -4.21 50.36 7.19
CA LYS A 60 -4.93 50.08 8.45
C LYS A 60 -4.37 50.86 9.64
N ARG A 61 -3.09 51.25 9.62
CA ARG A 61 -2.38 51.88 10.75
C ARG A 61 -2.11 53.38 10.55
N CYS A 62 -2.04 53.87 9.31
CA CYS A 62 -1.68 55.25 9.02
C CYS A 62 -2.90 56.15 8.77
N GLN A 63 -3.10 57.14 9.64
CA GLN A 63 -3.78 58.41 9.30
C GLN A 63 -2.81 59.40 8.60
N SER A 64 -1.52 59.08 8.53
CA SER A 64 -0.47 59.88 7.89
C SER A 64 -0.36 59.61 6.38
N PRO A 65 0.11 60.59 5.58
CA PRO A 65 0.30 60.39 4.15
C PRO A 65 1.34 59.27 3.88
N LEU A 66 1.16 58.54 2.77
CA LEU A 66 2.13 57.55 2.30
C LEU A 66 3.52 58.17 2.11
N CYS A 67 4.58 57.40 2.38
CA CYS A 67 5.93 57.81 2.04
C CYS A 67 6.11 57.96 0.52
N ASP A 68 7.14 58.67 0.07
CA ASP A 68 7.33 58.98 -1.36
C ASP A 68 7.55 57.73 -2.21
N THR A 69 8.19 56.69 -1.67
CA THR A 69 8.29 55.39 -2.35
C THR A 69 6.92 54.76 -2.55
N CYS A 70 6.09 54.69 -1.50
CA CYS A 70 4.75 54.13 -1.61
C CYS A 70 3.83 54.98 -2.50
N LYS A 71 4.00 56.31 -2.56
CA LYS A 71 3.27 57.16 -3.51
C LYS A 71 3.62 56.80 -4.96
N ARG A 72 4.90 56.60 -5.28
CA ARG A 72 5.34 56.17 -6.62
C ARG A 72 4.79 54.79 -6.98
N TRP A 73 4.91 53.82 -6.08
CA TRP A 73 4.27 52.51 -6.26
C TRP A 73 2.77 52.61 -6.51
N LYS A 74 2.06 53.40 -5.72
CA LYS A 74 0.63 53.63 -5.89
C LYS A 74 0.28 54.18 -7.27
N SER A 75 1.03 55.18 -7.75
CA SER A 75 0.83 55.76 -9.09
C SER A 75 1.04 54.72 -10.19
N GLU A 76 2.12 53.95 -10.11
CA GLU A 76 2.44 52.93 -11.11
C GLU A 76 1.44 51.77 -11.14
N ILE A 77 0.97 51.32 -9.98
CA ILE A 77 -0.10 50.31 -9.87
C ILE A 77 -1.42 50.85 -10.45
N LEU A 78 -1.69 52.15 -10.28
CA LEU A 78 -2.89 52.79 -10.80
C LEU A 78 -2.85 52.94 -12.33
N GLU A 79 -1.67 53.13 -12.91
CA GLU A 79 -1.49 53.18 -14.38
C GLU A 79 -1.85 51.87 -15.06
N THR A 80 -1.69 50.73 -14.38
CA THR A 80 -2.06 49.41 -14.91
C THR A 80 -3.52 49.03 -14.63
N HIS A 81 -4.35 49.99 -14.20
CA HIS A 81 -5.78 49.77 -13.92
C HIS A 81 -6.67 50.26 -15.07
N THR A 82 -7.56 49.39 -15.59
CA THR A 82 -8.40 49.68 -16.77
C THR A 82 -9.41 50.82 -16.51
N GLY A 83 -9.97 50.89 -15.29
CA GLY A 83 -10.98 51.88 -14.88
C GLY A 83 -10.50 53.27 -14.41
N LYS A 84 -9.23 53.67 -14.64
CA LYS A 84 -8.66 54.97 -14.18
C LYS A 84 -8.94 55.31 -12.70
N GLY A 85 -8.92 54.31 -11.80
CA GLY A 85 -9.13 54.51 -10.36
C GLY A 85 -10.51 54.21 -9.79
N LYS A 86 -11.50 53.86 -10.62
CA LYS A 86 -12.78 53.30 -10.13
C LYS A 86 -12.62 51.82 -9.78
N GLY A 87 -13.15 51.39 -8.64
CA GLY A 87 -13.06 49.98 -8.19
C GLY A 87 -11.70 49.60 -7.60
N VAL A 88 -10.97 50.55 -7.04
CA VAL A 88 -9.63 50.34 -6.46
C VAL A 88 -9.71 50.14 -4.95
N TYR A 89 -9.25 48.99 -4.47
CA TYR A 89 -9.43 48.54 -3.09
C TYR A 89 -8.15 48.63 -2.26
N TRP A 90 -7.60 49.84 -2.12
CA TRP A 90 -6.37 50.09 -1.34
C TRP A 90 -6.42 49.54 0.09
N ILE A 91 -7.60 49.43 0.70
CA ILE A 91 -7.79 48.88 2.04
C ILE A 91 -7.40 47.41 2.16
N ASN A 92 -7.40 46.67 1.05
CA ASN A 92 -6.91 45.29 1.02
C ASN A 92 -5.38 45.23 1.10
N CYS A 93 -4.69 46.33 0.79
CA CYS A 93 -3.25 46.35 0.60
C CYS A 93 -2.48 46.90 1.82
N ARG A 94 -1.22 46.47 1.93
CA ARG A 94 -0.18 46.91 2.85
C ARG A 94 0.96 47.46 2.00
N PRO A 95 1.03 48.79 1.77
CA PRO A 95 1.98 49.40 0.85
C PRO A 95 3.44 48.99 1.02
N TYR A 96 3.87 48.69 2.24
CA TYR A 96 5.24 48.25 2.50
C TYR A 96 5.61 46.88 1.90
N LEU A 97 4.61 46.08 1.51
CA LEU A 97 4.79 44.77 0.89
C LEU A 97 4.75 44.80 -0.65
N TRP A 98 4.29 45.88 -1.30
CA TRP A 98 4.25 45.97 -2.77
C TRP A 98 5.58 45.66 -3.48
N PRO A 99 6.76 46.06 -2.96
CA PRO A 99 8.03 45.71 -3.60
C PRO A 99 8.42 44.23 -3.48
N LYS A 100 7.85 43.51 -2.50
CA LYS A 100 8.26 42.16 -2.11
C LYS A 100 7.28 41.10 -2.57
N GLU A 101 5.99 41.39 -2.49
CA GLU A 101 4.91 40.42 -2.64
C GLU A 101 4.01 40.79 -3.84
N LYS A 102 3.99 39.93 -4.86
CA LYS A 102 3.19 40.16 -6.08
C LYS A 102 1.68 40.18 -5.83
N TRP A 103 1.21 39.33 -4.92
CA TRP A 103 -0.21 39.24 -4.56
C TRP A 103 -0.67 40.48 -3.79
N GLU A 104 0.24 41.20 -3.14
CA GLU A 104 -0.10 42.47 -2.50
C GLU A 104 -0.46 43.56 -3.51
N VAL A 105 0.18 43.54 -4.67
CA VAL A 105 -0.16 44.41 -5.80
C VAL A 105 -1.51 43.99 -6.40
N ALA A 106 -1.72 42.69 -6.59
CA ALA A 106 -2.96 42.17 -7.20
C ALA A 106 -4.24 42.46 -6.39
N LYS A 107 -4.16 42.49 -5.06
CA LYS A 107 -5.30 42.76 -4.16
C LYS A 107 -6.03 44.07 -4.45
N VAL A 108 -5.37 45.05 -5.05
CA VAL A 108 -5.97 46.36 -5.31
C VAL A 108 -7.11 46.28 -6.34
N TYR A 109 -7.06 45.28 -7.22
CA TYR A 109 -8.06 45.03 -8.26
C TYR A 109 -9.18 44.10 -7.79
N MET A 110 -9.10 43.60 -6.56
CA MET A 110 -10.02 42.61 -6.02
C MET A 110 -10.99 43.26 -5.02
N PRO A 111 -12.25 42.81 -4.95
CA PRO A 111 -13.24 43.32 -3.98
C PRO A 111 -12.77 43.26 -2.51
N ARG A 112 -13.53 43.88 -1.60
CA ARG A 112 -13.19 43.91 -0.17
C ARG A 112 -13.14 42.49 0.43
N GLY A 113 -12.27 42.31 1.43
CA GLY A 113 -12.22 41.08 2.23
C GLY A 113 -10.95 40.25 2.04
N HIS A 114 -9.94 40.78 1.35
CA HIS A 114 -8.71 40.04 1.02
C HIS A 114 -7.46 40.59 1.73
N THR A 115 -7.64 41.22 2.90
CA THR A 115 -6.54 41.90 3.60
C THR A 115 -5.42 40.97 4.06
N ASP A 116 -5.77 39.72 4.37
CA ASP A 116 -4.87 38.76 5.00
C ASP A 116 -4.45 37.63 4.03
N HIS A 117 -4.86 37.73 2.76
CA HIS A 117 -4.46 36.76 1.73
C HIS A 117 -3.05 37.06 1.20
N CYS A 118 -2.30 36.08 0.76
CA CYS A 118 -0.95 36.25 0.22
C CYS A 118 -0.60 35.27 -0.91
N SER A 119 -1.49 34.32 -1.24
CA SER A 119 -1.27 33.35 -2.32
C SER A 119 -2.55 33.11 -3.13
N PHE A 120 -2.39 32.61 -4.36
CA PHE A 120 -3.49 32.27 -5.27
C PHE A 120 -4.61 31.46 -4.59
N GLU A 121 -4.22 30.47 -3.78
CA GLU A 121 -5.09 29.49 -3.14
C GLU A 121 -6.14 30.12 -2.23
N GLN A 122 -5.87 31.32 -1.70
CA GLN A 122 -6.73 32.03 -0.78
C GLN A 122 -7.75 32.93 -1.49
N PHE A 123 -7.59 33.18 -2.79
CA PHE A 123 -8.52 33.99 -3.59
C PHE A 123 -9.54 33.10 -4.29
N ASP A 124 -10.83 33.44 -4.19
CA ASP A 124 -11.86 32.72 -4.92
C ASP A 124 -11.86 33.10 -6.41
N ILE A 125 -12.62 32.37 -7.24
CA ILE A 125 -12.69 32.65 -8.68
C ILE A 125 -13.16 34.07 -8.97
N SER A 126 -14.03 34.66 -8.13
CA SER A 126 -14.51 36.03 -8.34
C SER A 126 -13.39 37.04 -8.17
N ALA A 127 -12.57 36.93 -7.12
CA ALA A 127 -11.41 37.78 -6.90
C ALA A 127 -10.42 37.67 -8.07
N ILE A 128 -10.14 36.46 -8.55
CA ILE A 128 -9.23 36.23 -9.70
C ILE A 128 -9.78 36.88 -10.98
N LEU A 129 -11.06 36.66 -11.31
CA LEU A 129 -11.67 37.24 -12.51
C LEU A 129 -11.74 38.78 -12.45
N ASN A 130 -12.02 39.36 -11.27
CA ASN A 130 -12.00 40.81 -11.08
C ASN A 130 -10.60 41.40 -11.27
N PHE A 131 -9.58 40.70 -10.75
CA PHE A 131 -8.19 41.10 -10.94
C PHE A 131 -7.80 41.11 -12.42
N MET A 132 -8.05 40.00 -13.14
CA MET A 132 -7.79 39.92 -14.58
C MET A 132 -8.58 40.98 -15.37
N GLY A 133 -9.84 41.23 -15.00
CA GLY A 133 -10.71 42.14 -15.74
C GLY A 133 -10.43 43.63 -15.50
N SER A 134 -9.79 43.96 -14.36
CA SER A 134 -9.51 45.35 -13.96
C SER A 134 -8.05 45.76 -14.19
N CYS A 135 -7.18 44.82 -14.58
CA CYS A 135 -5.76 45.05 -14.82
C CYS A 135 -5.47 45.03 -16.33
N THR A 136 -4.87 46.11 -16.84
CA THR A 136 -4.52 46.26 -18.27
C THR A 136 -3.49 45.23 -18.73
N HIS A 137 -2.73 44.63 -17.81
CA HIS A 137 -1.79 43.55 -18.12
C HIS A 137 -2.47 42.33 -18.74
N PHE A 138 -3.71 42.04 -18.34
CA PHE A 138 -4.45 40.87 -18.82
C PHE A 138 -5.31 41.13 -20.07
N GLU A 139 -5.49 42.40 -20.45
CA GLU A 139 -6.30 42.81 -21.60
C GLU A 139 -5.87 42.17 -22.93
N PRO A 140 -4.56 41.94 -23.22
CA PRO A 140 -4.13 41.25 -24.42
C PRO A 140 -4.55 39.77 -24.49
N PHE A 141 -4.82 39.13 -23.35
CA PHE A 141 -5.15 37.71 -23.28
C PHE A 141 -6.66 37.46 -23.27
N VAL A 142 -7.43 38.34 -22.63
CA VAL A 142 -8.87 38.18 -22.49
C VAL A 142 -9.57 39.52 -22.24
N GLN A 143 -10.74 39.68 -22.85
CA GLN A 143 -11.53 40.90 -22.68
C GLN A 143 -12.32 40.87 -21.36
N SER A 144 -12.35 42.00 -20.67
CA SER A 144 -13.10 42.18 -19.40
C SER A 144 -14.57 41.77 -19.51
N LYS A 145 -15.20 41.96 -20.68
CA LYS A 145 -16.59 41.55 -20.94
C LYS A 145 -16.81 40.04 -20.79
N ASP A 146 -15.84 39.22 -21.16
CA ASP A 146 -15.96 37.76 -21.13
C ASP A 146 -15.69 37.22 -19.72
N LEU A 147 -14.78 37.85 -18.96
CA LEU A 147 -14.58 37.61 -17.53
C LEU A 147 -15.83 37.98 -16.70
N ASN A 148 -16.50 39.08 -17.06
CA ASN A 148 -17.72 39.53 -16.39
C ASN A 148 -18.89 38.56 -16.61
N LYS A 149 -18.99 37.89 -17.76
CA LYS A 149 -20.00 36.85 -17.98
C LYS A 149 -19.87 35.73 -16.95
N VAL A 150 -18.66 35.19 -16.78
CA VAL A 150 -18.40 34.11 -15.80
C VAL A 150 -18.57 34.61 -14.36
N THR A 151 -18.18 35.85 -14.07
CA THR A 151 -18.42 36.47 -12.76
C THR A 151 -19.91 36.57 -12.44
N ASN A 152 -20.74 36.96 -13.42
CA ASN A 152 -22.19 37.00 -13.27
C ASN A 152 -22.78 35.60 -13.09
N MET A 153 -22.29 34.60 -13.82
CA MET A 153 -22.68 33.20 -13.65
C MET A 153 -22.36 32.70 -12.23
N ARG A 154 -21.17 32.99 -11.71
CA ARG A 154 -20.80 32.68 -10.32
C ARG A 154 -21.76 33.33 -9.32
N ASN A 155 -22.16 34.58 -9.53
CA ASN A 155 -23.10 35.25 -8.64
C ASN A 155 -24.48 34.56 -8.64
N ILE A 156 -24.96 34.09 -9.79
CA ILE A 156 -26.20 33.30 -9.88
C ILE A 156 -26.07 32.00 -9.06
N VAL A 157 -24.93 31.31 -9.16
CA VAL A 157 -24.69 30.07 -8.42
C VAL A 157 -24.58 30.34 -6.92
N MET A 158 -23.76 31.30 -6.49
CA MET A 158 -23.49 31.56 -5.06
C MET A 158 -24.66 32.21 -4.32
N HIS A 159 -25.56 32.90 -5.02
CA HIS A 159 -26.78 33.49 -4.46
C HIS A 159 -28.04 32.65 -4.75
N SER A 160 -27.87 31.43 -5.24
CA SER A 160 -28.98 30.49 -5.40
C SER A 160 -29.56 30.13 -4.02
N PRO A 161 -30.88 30.29 -3.81
CA PRO A 161 -31.51 29.94 -2.54
C PRO A 161 -31.45 28.42 -2.33
N GLU A 162 -31.15 28.01 -1.10
CA GLU A 162 -31.06 26.59 -0.70
C GLU A 162 -30.08 25.76 -1.54
N PHE A 163 -29.16 26.40 -2.27
CA PHE A 163 -28.23 25.75 -3.19
C PHE A 163 -28.97 24.97 -4.30
N ARG A 164 -30.03 25.55 -4.85
CA ARG A 164 -30.88 24.96 -5.90
C ARG A 164 -30.76 25.71 -7.23
N LEU A 165 -30.33 25.02 -8.27
CA LEU A 165 -30.17 25.59 -9.60
C LEU A 165 -30.94 24.79 -10.64
N ASP A 166 -31.68 25.49 -11.50
CA ASP A 166 -32.39 24.85 -12.61
C ASP A 166 -31.38 24.37 -13.68
N GLU A 167 -31.74 23.31 -14.41
CA GLU A 167 -30.83 22.66 -15.37
C GLU A 167 -30.33 23.62 -16.46
N GLU A 168 -31.22 24.46 -17.00
CA GLU A 168 -30.87 25.48 -18.00
C GLU A 168 -29.82 26.46 -17.48
N LYS A 169 -29.96 26.92 -16.23
CA LYS A 169 -28.99 27.81 -15.59
C LYS A 169 -27.66 27.10 -15.36
N MET A 170 -27.68 25.83 -14.96
CA MET A 170 -26.47 25.03 -14.81
C MET A 170 -25.72 24.87 -16.14
N LYS A 171 -26.43 24.54 -17.23
CA LYS A 171 -25.84 24.44 -18.58
C LYS A 171 -25.23 25.77 -19.01
N ASN A 172 -25.96 26.87 -18.83
CA ASN A 172 -25.47 28.21 -19.15
C ASN A 172 -24.18 28.56 -18.36
N VAL A 173 -24.08 28.18 -17.07
CA VAL A 173 -22.85 28.36 -16.29
C VAL A 173 -21.69 27.57 -16.91
N VAL A 174 -21.89 26.29 -17.19
CA VAL A 174 -20.86 25.41 -17.78
C VAL A 174 -20.42 25.91 -19.16
N GLU A 175 -21.34 26.33 -20.01
CA GLU A 175 -21.06 26.89 -21.33
C GLU A 175 -20.20 28.15 -21.26
N ASN A 176 -20.50 29.07 -20.33
CA ASN A 176 -19.69 30.28 -20.15
C ASN A 176 -18.30 29.97 -19.56
N VAL A 177 -18.20 28.98 -18.67
CA VAL A 177 -16.91 28.47 -18.16
C VAL A 177 -16.05 27.92 -19.29
N LEU A 178 -16.63 27.05 -20.13
CA LEU A 178 -15.94 26.47 -21.28
C LEU A 178 -15.59 27.52 -22.32
N SER A 179 -16.48 28.48 -22.58
CA SER A 179 -16.22 29.60 -23.49
C SER A 179 -15.02 30.43 -23.03
N LEU A 180 -14.89 30.73 -21.73
CA LEU A 180 -13.73 31.43 -21.19
C LEU A 180 -12.46 30.58 -21.28
N ALA A 181 -12.55 29.27 -21.03
CA ALA A 181 -11.42 28.36 -21.23
C ALA A 181 -10.93 28.35 -22.69
N THR A 182 -11.85 28.37 -23.67
CA THR A 182 -11.50 28.49 -25.09
C THR A 182 -10.77 29.78 -25.41
N LEU A 183 -11.22 30.91 -24.86
CA LEU A 183 -10.57 32.21 -25.10
C LEU A 183 -9.15 32.26 -24.53
N LEU A 184 -8.90 31.59 -23.41
CA LEU A 184 -7.59 31.53 -22.77
C LEU A 184 -6.68 30.42 -23.33
N ASN A 185 -7.20 29.53 -24.19
CA ASN A 185 -6.50 28.33 -24.65
C ASN A 185 -5.18 28.64 -25.37
N SER A 186 -5.11 29.76 -26.10
CA SER A 186 -3.89 30.21 -26.79
C SER A 186 -2.80 30.75 -25.87
N HIS A 187 -3.12 30.99 -24.60
CA HIS A 187 -2.24 31.67 -23.64
C HIS A 187 -1.85 30.79 -22.46
N VAL A 188 -2.56 29.68 -22.24
CA VAL A 188 -2.26 28.70 -21.20
C VAL A 188 -1.54 27.50 -21.82
N PRO A 189 -0.45 26.98 -21.23
CA PRO A 189 0.21 25.78 -21.74
C PRO A 189 -0.70 24.56 -21.70
N GLY A 190 -0.81 23.85 -22.82
CA GLY A 190 -1.69 22.69 -22.98
C GLY A 190 -3.07 23.05 -23.51
N ASP A 191 -3.96 22.06 -23.59
CA ASP A 191 -5.35 22.26 -24.02
C ASP A 191 -6.23 22.52 -22.80
N LEU A 192 -6.32 23.78 -22.39
CA LEU A 192 -7.12 24.26 -21.26
C LEU A 192 -8.61 23.91 -21.45
N TYR A 193 -9.17 24.09 -22.65
CA TYR A 193 -10.56 23.74 -22.93
C TYR A 193 -10.81 22.25 -22.65
N LYS A 194 -9.98 21.38 -23.21
CA LYS A 194 -10.09 19.94 -23.00
C LYS A 194 -9.88 19.55 -21.54
N THR A 195 -8.89 20.15 -20.87
CA THR A 195 -8.59 19.90 -19.46
C THR A 195 -9.79 20.25 -18.57
N VAL A 196 -10.41 21.40 -18.81
CA VAL A 196 -11.61 21.84 -18.05
C VAL A 196 -12.80 20.95 -18.37
N LEU A 197 -13.03 20.62 -19.65
CA LEU A 197 -14.13 19.75 -20.07
C LEU A 197 -14.03 18.36 -19.43
N GLU A 198 -12.89 17.69 -19.55
CA GLU A 198 -12.67 16.35 -18.98
C GLU A 198 -12.83 16.35 -17.45
N ALA A 199 -12.38 17.40 -16.76
CA ALA A 199 -12.57 17.55 -15.33
C ALA A 199 -14.05 17.71 -14.94
N ILE A 200 -14.82 18.51 -15.71
CA ILE A 200 -16.26 18.68 -15.51
C ILE A 200 -17.01 17.36 -15.76
N GLU A 201 -16.67 16.65 -16.83
CA GLU A 201 -17.25 15.34 -17.16
C GLU A 201 -16.97 14.32 -16.06
N LYS A 202 -15.76 14.30 -15.51
CA LYS A 202 -15.40 13.42 -14.39
C LYS A 202 -16.23 13.70 -13.14
N VAL A 203 -16.47 14.96 -12.80
CA VAL A 203 -17.37 15.33 -11.68
C VAL A 203 -18.79 14.88 -11.96
N ASN A 204 -19.28 15.06 -13.19
CA ASN A 204 -20.62 14.60 -13.58
C ASN A 204 -20.77 13.08 -13.43
N MET A 205 -19.78 12.32 -13.88
CA MET A 205 -19.75 10.86 -13.71
C MET A 205 -19.70 10.45 -12.24
N GLY A 206 -18.91 11.14 -11.41
CA GLY A 206 -18.86 10.89 -9.97
C GLY A 206 -20.21 11.15 -9.28
N ILE A 207 -20.92 12.21 -9.66
CA ILE A 207 -22.26 12.51 -9.13
C ILE A 207 -23.27 11.41 -9.53
N LEU A 208 -23.19 10.91 -10.76
CA LEU A 208 -24.04 9.82 -11.23
C LEU A 208 -23.75 8.50 -10.50
N ALA A 209 -22.47 8.15 -10.31
CA ALA A 209 -22.08 6.93 -9.58
C ALA A 209 -22.59 6.93 -8.13
N VAL A 210 -22.44 8.05 -7.41
CA VAL A 210 -22.98 8.19 -6.04
C VAL A 210 -24.50 8.08 -6.03
N GLN A 211 -25.19 8.59 -7.06
CA GLN A 211 -26.63 8.43 -7.20
C GLN A 211 -27.04 6.97 -7.40
N GLU A 212 -26.33 6.22 -8.24
CA GLU A 212 -26.57 4.79 -8.48
C GLU A 212 -26.32 3.96 -7.22
N GLU A 213 -25.24 4.22 -6.48
CA GLU A 213 -24.95 3.56 -5.20
C GLU A 213 -26.05 3.82 -4.16
N LEU A 214 -26.47 5.07 -3.99
CA LEU A 214 -27.56 5.42 -3.07
C LEU A 214 -28.89 4.78 -3.48
N GLN A 215 -29.14 4.64 -4.79
CA GLN A 215 -30.31 3.93 -5.29
C GLN A 215 -30.20 2.42 -5.04
N GLY A 216 -29.02 1.82 -5.22
CA GLY A 216 -28.76 0.42 -4.90
C GLY A 216 -28.96 0.12 -3.41
N MET A 217 -28.41 0.97 -2.53
CA MET A 217 -28.63 0.88 -1.08
C MET A 217 -30.10 1.01 -0.71
N ARG A 218 -30.85 1.92 -1.35
CA ARG A 218 -32.29 2.04 -1.14
C ARG A 218 -33.02 0.78 -1.57
N ASN A 219 -32.77 0.29 -2.78
CA ASN A 219 -33.43 -0.90 -3.31
C ASN A 219 -33.17 -2.09 -2.37
N PHE A 220 -31.94 -2.22 -1.87
CA PHE A 220 -31.59 -3.21 -0.86
C PHE A 220 -32.42 -3.03 0.42
N LEU A 221 -32.50 -1.83 0.98
CA LEU A 221 -33.28 -1.57 2.20
C LEU A 221 -34.79 -1.80 2.00
N GLU A 222 -35.33 -1.46 0.84
CA GLU A 222 -36.74 -1.71 0.50
C GLU A 222 -37.02 -3.21 0.31
N GLN A 223 -36.10 -3.95 -0.32
CA GLN A 223 -36.20 -5.40 -0.50
C GLN A 223 -36.06 -6.19 0.79
N ASN A 224 -35.39 -5.62 1.80
CA ASN A 224 -35.17 -6.23 3.11
C ASN A 224 -36.01 -5.56 4.21
N LYS A 225 -37.12 -4.91 3.83
CA LYS A 225 -38.01 -4.23 4.79
C LYS A 225 -38.69 -5.21 5.74
N ASP A 226 -38.98 -6.42 5.26
CA ASP A 226 -39.46 -7.55 6.04
C ASP A 226 -38.45 -7.99 7.11
N LEU A 227 -37.15 -8.00 6.81
CA LEU A 227 -36.11 -8.28 7.80
C LEU A 227 -36.08 -7.21 8.89
N LEU A 228 -36.26 -5.94 8.54
CA LEU A 228 -36.35 -4.86 9.53
C LEU A 228 -37.59 -5.02 10.44
N GLU A 229 -38.73 -5.42 9.88
CA GLU A 229 -39.95 -5.69 10.67
C GLU A 229 -39.81 -6.97 11.53
N ASN A 230 -39.17 -8.02 11.01
CA ASN A 230 -38.97 -9.31 11.71
C ASN A 230 -37.88 -9.26 12.79
N LEU A 231 -36.88 -8.39 12.64
CA LEU A 231 -35.80 -8.21 13.62
C LEU A 231 -36.14 -7.21 14.70
N LYS A 232 -37.11 -6.31 14.48
CA LYS A 232 -37.54 -5.31 15.48
C LYS A 232 -37.90 -5.92 16.85
N PRO A 233 -38.67 -7.02 16.95
CA PRO A 233 -38.94 -7.67 18.24
C PRO A 233 -37.69 -8.31 18.88
N GLN A 234 -36.66 -8.64 18.09
CA GLN A 234 -35.41 -9.17 18.61
C GLN A 234 -34.53 -8.04 19.17
N VAL A 235 -34.51 -6.89 18.51
CA VAL A 235 -33.83 -5.68 18.98
C VAL A 235 -34.48 -5.13 20.26
N GLU A 236 -35.82 -5.12 20.32
CA GLU A 236 -36.55 -4.74 21.54
C GLU A 236 -36.22 -5.68 22.72
N ARG A 237 -36.18 -7.00 22.48
CA ARG A 237 -35.72 -7.98 23.49
C ARG A 237 -34.26 -7.78 23.91
N LEU A 238 -33.37 -7.42 22.99
CA LEU A 238 -31.97 -7.11 23.30
C LEU A 238 -31.86 -5.87 24.19
N ASN A 239 -32.67 -4.84 23.94
CA ASN A 239 -32.71 -3.65 24.77
C ASN A 239 -33.26 -3.95 26.17
N GLU A 240 -34.32 -4.77 26.28
CA GLU A 240 -34.84 -5.24 27.58
C GLU A 240 -33.80 -6.06 28.36
N ILE A 241 -32.99 -6.88 27.66
CA ILE A 241 -31.90 -7.63 28.29
C ILE A 241 -30.80 -6.67 28.75
N GLN A 242 -30.44 -5.68 27.94
CA GLN A 242 -29.43 -4.69 28.29
C GLN A 242 -29.84 -3.88 29.52
N GLU A 243 -31.08 -3.41 29.60
CA GLU A 243 -31.60 -2.67 30.76
C GLU A 243 -31.56 -3.53 32.03
N LYS A 244 -31.88 -4.82 31.94
CA LYS A 244 -31.73 -5.77 33.05
C LYS A 244 -30.28 -6.03 33.44
N VAL A 245 -29.35 -6.05 32.49
CA VAL A 245 -27.92 -6.18 32.76
C VAL A 245 -27.42 -4.96 33.51
N ASP A 246 -27.80 -3.76 33.08
CA ASP A 246 -27.43 -2.50 33.73
C ASP A 246 -28.01 -2.43 35.16
N GLU A 247 -29.27 -2.85 35.36
CA GLU A 247 -29.86 -2.97 36.69
C GLU A 247 -29.12 -3.97 37.59
N HIS A 248 -28.71 -5.12 37.04
CA HIS A 248 -27.96 -6.12 37.78
C HIS A 248 -26.57 -5.62 38.14
N GLU A 249 -25.91 -4.86 37.28
CA GLU A 249 -24.61 -4.26 37.54
C GLU A 249 -24.68 -3.29 38.73
N VAL A 250 -25.73 -2.45 38.79
CA VAL A 250 -26.00 -1.58 39.95
C VAL A 250 -26.24 -2.39 41.23
N LYS A 251 -27.04 -3.47 41.15
CA LYS A 251 -27.29 -4.35 42.30
C LYS A 251 -26.02 -5.06 42.78
N ILE A 252 -25.14 -5.47 41.86
CA ILE A 252 -23.84 -6.09 42.18
C ILE A 252 -22.94 -5.09 42.92
N VAL A 253 -22.84 -3.85 42.45
CA VAL A 253 -22.06 -2.80 43.14
C VAL A 253 -22.61 -2.55 44.55
N HIS A 254 -23.93 -2.48 44.70
CA HIS A 254 -24.57 -2.31 46.02
C HIS A 254 -24.30 -3.48 46.96
N LEU A 255 -24.39 -4.72 46.45
CA LEU A 255 -24.08 -5.93 47.23
C LEU A 255 -22.61 -6.01 47.60
N SER A 256 -21.70 -5.67 46.69
CA SER A 256 -20.26 -5.62 46.95
C SER A 256 -19.94 -4.64 48.08
N GLY A 257 -20.53 -3.43 48.07
CA GLY A 257 -20.34 -2.47 49.16
C GLY A 257 -20.85 -2.98 50.50
N ARG A 258 -21.99 -3.68 50.52
CA ARG A 258 -22.52 -4.31 51.74
C ARG A 258 -21.64 -5.45 52.25
N VAL A 259 -21.01 -6.20 51.35
CA VAL A 259 -20.05 -7.25 51.70
C VAL A 259 -18.79 -6.64 52.31
N ASP A 260 -18.25 -5.57 51.72
CA ASP A 260 -17.10 -4.84 52.26
C ASP A 260 -17.39 -4.26 53.66
N ASP A 261 -18.60 -3.75 53.87
CA ASP A 261 -19.05 -3.22 55.17
C ASP A 261 -19.19 -4.33 56.22
N LEU A 262 -19.64 -5.53 55.82
CA LEU A 262 -19.73 -6.70 56.69
C LEU A 262 -18.36 -7.32 57.02
N GLU A 263 -17.42 -7.30 56.07
CA GLU A 263 -16.03 -7.72 56.27
C GLU A 263 -15.27 -6.76 57.20
N LYS A 264 -15.57 -5.45 57.14
CA LYS A 264 -15.06 -4.46 58.10
C LYS A 264 -15.71 -4.56 59.48
N ALA A 265 -16.99 -4.93 59.56
CA ALA A 265 -17.68 -5.10 60.84
C ALA A 265 -17.23 -6.36 61.61
N THR A 266 -16.63 -7.34 60.92
CA THR A 266 -16.15 -8.60 61.52
C THR A 266 -14.70 -8.55 62.01
N THR A 267 -13.96 -7.45 61.77
CA THR A 267 -12.54 -7.33 62.13
C THR A 267 -12.25 -6.79 63.54
N THR A 268 -13.28 -6.53 64.35
CA THR A 268 -13.13 -5.95 65.71
C THR A 268 -13.60 -6.82 66.87
N ASP A 269 -13.68 -8.15 66.71
CA ASP A 269 -13.86 -9.01 67.89
C ASP A 269 -13.00 -10.30 67.88
N SER A 270 -12.01 -10.26 68.76
CA SER A 270 -11.40 -11.34 69.53
C SER A 270 -11.67 -12.82 69.15
N MET A 271 -10.55 -13.52 68.88
CA MET A 271 -10.29 -14.98 69.00
C MET A 271 -10.87 -15.95 67.95
N PHE A 272 -9.96 -16.45 67.09
CA PHE A 272 -9.98 -17.69 66.29
C PHE A 272 -11.13 -17.95 65.30
N THR A 273 -10.84 -17.89 63.98
CA THR A 273 -11.48 -18.70 62.89
C THR A 273 -10.72 -18.47 61.58
N ILE A 274 -9.83 -19.35 61.10
CA ILE A 274 -10.05 -20.45 60.13
C ILE A 274 -11.05 -20.09 59.01
N GLU A 275 -10.51 -19.95 57.79
CA GLU A 275 -11.21 -19.83 56.50
C GLU A 275 -12.40 -20.80 56.37
N THR A 276 -13.51 -20.31 55.84
CA THR A 276 -14.72 -21.08 55.53
C THR A 276 -14.44 -22.24 54.57
N LEU A 277 -14.13 -23.42 55.14
CA LEU A 277 -13.91 -24.66 54.40
C LEU A 277 -15.22 -25.15 53.75
N GLN A 278 -15.31 -25.14 52.42
CA GLN A 278 -16.44 -25.66 51.62
C GLN A 278 -16.21 -27.10 51.11
N TYR A 279 -15.39 -27.92 51.78
CA TYR A 279 -15.00 -29.25 51.29
C TYR A 279 -16.15 -30.24 51.16
N LYS A 280 -17.13 -30.19 52.07
CA LYS A 280 -18.34 -31.04 52.00
C LYS A 280 -19.11 -30.85 50.70
N ASN A 281 -19.28 -29.61 50.26
CA ASN A 281 -19.98 -29.31 49.01
C ASN A 281 -19.15 -29.73 47.79
N HIS A 282 -17.83 -29.53 47.84
CA HIS A 282 -16.94 -29.92 46.76
C HIS A 282 -16.95 -31.44 46.53
N LEU A 283 -16.95 -32.25 47.60
CA LEU A 283 -17.03 -33.71 47.49
C LEU A 283 -18.34 -34.18 46.85
N ILE A 284 -19.48 -33.56 47.21
CA ILE A 284 -20.79 -33.85 46.61
C ILE A 284 -20.82 -33.47 45.12
N GLU A 285 -20.18 -32.36 44.73
CA GLU A 285 -20.12 -31.97 43.33
C GLU A 285 -19.28 -32.94 42.49
N GLN A 286 -18.14 -33.40 43.03
CA GLN A 286 -17.27 -34.36 42.34
C GLN A 286 -17.91 -35.74 42.16
N THR A 287 -18.72 -36.20 43.12
CA THR A 287 -19.47 -37.46 43.00
C THR A 287 -20.57 -37.34 41.94
N ARG A 288 -21.30 -36.22 41.91
CA ARG A 288 -22.36 -35.97 40.91
C ARG A 288 -21.82 -35.87 39.49
N LYS A 289 -20.68 -35.20 39.28
CA LYS A 289 -20.01 -35.14 37.96
C LYS A 289 -19.71 -36.53 37.41
N ARG A 290 -19.47 -37.51 38.28
CA ARG A 290 -19.15 -38.91 37.92
C ARG A 290 -20.34 -39.87 38.05
N LYS A 291 -21.54 -39.34 38.33
CA LYS A 291 -22.78 -40.12 38.57
C LYS A 291 -22.63 -41.18 39.67
N TRP A 292 -21.77 -40.93 40.66
CA TRP A 292 -21.68 -41.75 41.85
C TRP A 292 -22.84 -41.45 42.81
N PRO A 293 -23.22 -42.40 43.69
CA PRO A 293 -24.15 -42.13 44.78
C PRO A 293 -23.67 -40.94 45.61
N ASP A 294 -24.61 -40.10 46.08
CA ASP A 294 -24.29 -38.96 46.92
C ASP A 294 -23.59 -39.43 48.22
N PRO A 295 -22.51 -38.77 48.64
CA PRO A 295 -21.68 -39.23 49.74
C PRO A 295 -22.40 -39.14 51.08
N VAL A 296 -22.33 -40.21 51.88
CA VAL A 296 -23.09 -40.34 53.13
C VAL A 296 -22.21 -39.97 54.31
N PHE A 297 -22.56 -38.88 55.01
CA PHE A 297 -21.84 -38.41 56.18
C PHE A 297 -22.48 -38.92 57.47
N THR A 298 -21.67 -39.48 58.36
CA THR A 298 -22.05 -39.93 59.70
C THR A 298 -21.02 -39.46 60.74
N GLU A 299 -21.31 -39.62 62.03
CA GLU A 299 -20.38 -39.26 63.10
C GLU A 299 -20.37 -40.26 64.24
N GLU A 300 -19.19 -40.45 64.83
CA GLU A 300 -19.01 -41.14 66.10
C GLU A 300 -18.93 -40.09 67.22
N ILE A 301 -19.69 -40.30 68.29
CA ILE A 301 -19.72 -39.41 69.45
C ILE A 301 -18.64 -39.86 70.43
N GLU A 302 -17.66 -38.99 70.67
CA GLU A 302 -16.57 -39.20 71.61
C GLU A 302 -16.69 -38.22 72.80
N PRO A 303 -16.09 -38.50 73.97
CA PRO A 303 -16.22 -37.64 75.15
C PRO A 303 -15.81 -36.17 74.93
N SER A 304 -14.94 -35.91 73.95
CA SER A 304 -14.43 -34.58 73.61
C SER A 304 -15.05 -33.95 72.34
N GLY A 305 -16.04 -34.61 71.70
CA GLY A 305 -16.73 -34.08 70.52
C GLY A 305 -17.18 -35.14 69.51
N TYR A 306 -17.14 -34.80 68.22
CA TYR A 306 -17.61 -35.63 67.11
C TYR A 306 -16.45 -35.95 66.17
N ARG A 307 -16.31 -37.23 65.82
CA ARG A 307 -15.41 -37.68 64.75
C ARG A 307 -16.23 -37.98 63.51
N GLY A 308 -15.89 -37.33 62.39
CA GLY A 308 -16.65 -37.45 61.15
C GLY A 308 -16.32 -38.72 60.40
N ARG A 309 -17.30 -39.31 59.71
CA ARG A 309 -17.13 -40.43 58.79
C ARG A 309 -17.87 -40.11 57.49
N VAL A 310 -17.30 -40.43 56.34
CA VAL A 310 -17.98 -40.30 55.04
C VAL A 310 -17.78 -41.52 54.17
N GLU A 311 -18.85 -41.99 53.54
CA GLU A 311 -18.79 -43.04 52.52
C GLU A 311 -18.97 -42.43 51.13
N VAL A 312 -18.01 -42.69 50.23
CA VAL A 312 -17.97 -42.17 48.86
C VAL A 312 -17.60 -43.32 47.94
N ASN A 313 -18.48 -43.68 47.01
CA ASN A 313 -18.22 -44.72 46.00
C ASN A 313 -17.72 -46.05 46.61
N GLY A 314 -18.34 -46.50 47.70
CA GLY A 314 -17.99 -47.74 48.43
C GLY A 314 -16.75 -47.63 49.34
N HIS A 315 -16.05 -46.50 49.35
CA HIS A 315 -14.92 -46.24 50.25
C HIS A 315 -15.39 -45.45 51.48
N THR A 316 -14.96 -45.89 52.66
CA THR A 316 -15.27 -45.21 53.92
C THR A 316 -14.04 -44.50 54.48
N PHE A 317 -14.17 -43.20 54.75
CA PHE A 317 -13.14 -42.36 55.34
C PHE A 317 -13.56 -41.91 56.74
N ILE A 318 -12.61 -41.79 57.65
CA ILE A 318 -12.83 -41.37 59.04
C ILE A 318 -11.90 -40.20 59.35
N GLY A 319 -12.43 -39.16 59.99
CA GLY A 319 -11.69 -37.97 60.44
C GLY A 319 -10.63 -38.32 61.47
N PHE A 320 -9.50 -37.61 61.45
CA PHE A 320 -8.40 -37.85 62.38
C PHE A 320 -8.59 -37.09 63.70
N GLN A 321 -9.31 -35.97 63.69
CA GLN A 321 -9.56 -35.14 64.85
C GLN A 321 -10.99 -35.30 65.38
N VAL A 322 -11.13 -35.12 66.69
CA VAL A 322 -12.42 -35.01 67.36
C VAL A 322 -12.80 -33.54 67.41
N CYS A 323 -13.82 -33.18 66.64
CA CYS A 323 -14.27 -31.81 66.49
C CYS A 323 -15.40 -31.47 67.47
N LYS A 324 -15.39 -30.28 68.08
CA LYS A 324 -16.44 -29.85 69.02
C LYS A 324 -17.85 -29.76 68.40
N LYS A 325 -17.96 -29.67 67.07
CA LYS A 325 -19.22 -29.55 66.32
C LYS A 325 -19.24 -30.56 65.17
N LYS A 326 -20.39 -31.21 64.95
CA LYS A 326 -20.62 -32.18 63.85
C LYS A 326 -20.23 -31.62 62.48
N VAL A 327 -20.56 -30.36 62.22
CA VAL A 327 -20.26 -29.69 60.94
C VAL A 327 -18.76 -29.65 60.65
N MET A 328 -17.92 -29.38 61.67
CA MET A 328 -16.47 -29.34 61.51
C MET A 328 -15.90 -30.74 61.26
N ALA A 329 -16.44 -31.75 61.97
CA ALA A 329 -16.07 -33.15 61.77
C ALA A 329 -16.37 -33.62 60.34
N HIS A 330 -17.51 -33.18 59.78
CA HIS A 330 -17.90 -33.48 58.39
C HIS A 330 -17.03 -32.76 57.36
N GLN A 331 -16.62 -31.51 57.62
CA GLN A 331 -15.72 -30.78 56.71
C GLN A 331 -14.32 -31.39 56.68
N GLU A 332 -13.80 -31.80 57.84
CA GLU A 332 -12.51 -32.47 57.94
C GLU A 332 -12.51 -33.80 57.18
N VAL A 333 -13.51 -34.66 57.41
CA VAL A 333 -13.57 -35.96 56.73
C VAL A 333 -13.84 -35.82 55.23
N ALA A 334 -14.56 -34.78 54.81
CA ALA A 334 -14.75 -34.47 53.38
C ALA A 334 -13.42 -34.11 52.70
N LYS A 335 -12.55 -33.35 53.37
CA LYS A 335 -11.20 -33.04 52.86
C LYS A 335 -10.36 -34.30 52.70
N ILE A 336 -10.38 -35.18 53.71
CA ILE A 336 -9.62 -36.45 53.69
C ILE A 336 -10.08 -37.33 52.53
N ALA A 337 -11.39 -37.42 52.29
CA ALA A 337 -11.94 -38.18 51.16
C ALA A 337 -11.54 -37.58 49.81
N LEU A 338 -11.58 -36.25 49.67
CA LEU A 338 -11.16 -35.56 48.45
C LEU A 338 -9.67 -35.76 48.12
N ASP A 339 -8.80 -35.69 49.13
CA ASP A 339 -7.36 -35.89 48.94
C ASP A 339 -7.01 -37.36 48.64
N SER A 340 -7.73 -38.31 49.25
CA SER A 340 -7.51 -39.74 49.04
C SER A 340 -7.99 -40.23 47.68
N LEU A 341 -9.05 -39.63 47.12
CA LEU A 341 -9.63 -39.97 45.82
C LEU A 341 -9.08 -39.11 44.66
N ARG A 342 -8.04 -38.29 44.91
CA ARG A 342 -7.52 -37.33 43.92
C ARG A 342 -7.13 -38.00 42.59
N SER A 343 -6.49 -39.17 42.62
CA SER A 343 -6.10 -39.91 41.41
C SER A 343 -7.31 -40.47 40.64
N GLU A 344 -8.38 -40.88 41.33
CA GLU A 344 -9.63 -41.34 40.70
C GLU A 344 -10.42 -40.17 40.09
N PHE A 345 -10.21 -38.95 40.60
CA PHE A 345 -10.77 -37.75 39.99
C PHE A 345 -10.01 -37.29 38.74
N GLU A 346 -8.74 -37.67 38.56
CA GLU A 346 -7.89 -37.22 37.45
C GLU A 346 -7.88 -38.18 36.24
N SER A 347 -8.37 -39.43 36.37
CA SER A 347 -8.28 -40.45 35.32
C SER A 347 -9.61 -40.75 34.60
N THR A 348 -10.02 -39.91 33.64
CA THR A 348 -10.86 -40.35 32.49
C THR A 348 -10.81 -39.33 31.35
N VAL A 349 -10.05 -39.63 30.30
CA VAL A 349 -10.32 -39.17 28.93
C VAL A 349 -10.25 -40.40 28.04
N GLU A 350 -11.40 -40.94 27.61
CA GLU A 350 -11.61 -41.53 26.27
C GLU A 350 -13.08 -42.01 26.05
N PRO A 351 -13.52 -42.35 24.82
CA PRO A 351 -14.54 -41.59 24.09
C PRO A 351 -15.85 -42.38 23.86
N LEU A 352 -16.97 -41.69 23.58
CA LEU A 352 -18.07 -42.34 22.87
C LEU A 352 -18.95 -41.39 22.05
N SER A 353 -19.43 -41.99 20.98
CA SER A 353 -20.19 -41.54 19.83
C SER A 353 -21.58 -40.95 20.08
N SER A 354 -22.00 -40.19 19.06
CA SER A 354 -23.35 -40.12 18.46
C SER A 354 -24.55 -39.70 19.32
N ALA A 355 -25.01 -38.46 19.13
CA ALA A 355 -26.36 -38.18 18.61
C ALA A 355 -26.53 -36.69 18.26
N THR A 356 -26.75 -36.44 16.97
CA THR A 356 -27.66 -35.46 16.35
C THR A 356 -28.11 -34.23 17.16
N THR A 357 -27.58 -33.05 16.76
CA THR A 357 -28.41 -31.86 16.59
C THR A 357 -27.80 -31.00 15.48
N THR A 358 -28.53 -30.87 14.38
CA THR A 358 -28.18 -30.07 13.21
C THR A 358 -28.08 -28.60 13.59
N SER A 359 -26.86 -28.07 13.62
CA SER A 359 -26.56 -26.64 13.72
C SER A 359 -26.40 -26.05 12.32
N SER A 360 -26.96 -24.86 12.12
CA SER A 360 -27.11 -24.11 10.87
C SER A 360 -25.82 -23.70 10.15
N THR A 361 -24.68 -24.30 10.49
CA THR A 361 -23.35 -24.04 9.92
C THR A 361 -23.07 -24.85 8.65
N VAL A 362 -23.76 -25.98 8.43
CA VAL A 362 -23.48 -26.89 7.29
C VAL A 362 -24.02 -26.36 5.96
N VAL A 363 -25.16 -25.65 5.96
CA VAL A 363 -25.76 -25.11 4.72
C VAL A 363 -24.93 -23.95 4.15
N LEU A 364 -24.30 -23.14 5.00
CA LEU A 364 -23.41 -22.05 4.57
C LEU A 364 -22.09 -22.57 4.01
N ILE A 365 -21.54 -23.65 4.57
CA ILE A 365 -20.31 -24.28 4.09
C ILE A 365 -20.54 -25.00 2.75
N GLN A 366 -21.71 -25.61 2.54
CA GLN A 366 -22.04 -26.31 1.30
C GLN A 366 -22.33 -25.36 0.13
N ILE A 367 -22.87 -24.17 0.39
CA ILE A 367 -23.03 -23.11 -0.62
C ILE A 367 -21.68 -22.46 -0.96
N MET A 368 -20.78 -22.25 0.03
CA MET A 368 -19.43 -21.73 -0.24
C MET A 368 -18.53 -22.71 -1.00
N LEU A 369 -18.69 -24.03 -0.81
CA LEU A 369 -17.93 -25.06 -1.53
C LEU A 369 -18.36 -25.22 -3.00
N ILE A 370 -19.63 -25.03 -3.34
CA ILE A 370 -20.09 -25.06 -4.75
C ILE A 370 -19.56 -23.86 -5.54
N THR A 371 -19.37 -22.70 -4.89
CA THR A 371 -18.78 -21.51 -5.54
C THR A 371 -17.26 -21.59 -5.69
N LEU A 372 -16.57 -22.38 -4.85
CA LEU A 372 -15.11 -22.56 -4.91
C LEU A 372 -14.65 -23.64 -5.89
N VAL A 373 -15.48 -24.64 -6.22
CA VAL A 373 -15.16 -25.66 -7.23
C VAL A 373 -15.31 -25.15 -8.66
N ALA A 374 -16.13 -24.12 -8.90
CA ALA A 374 -16.29 -23.52 -10.22
C ALA A 374 -15.06 -22.71 -10.72
N ASN A 375 -14.03 -22.50 -9.88
CA ASN A 375 -12.83 -21.75 -10.22
C ASN A 375 -11.55 -22.60 -10.39
N SER A 376 -11.62 -23.93 -10.28
CA SER A 376 -10.46 -24.79 -10.59
C SER A 376 -10.30 -25.08 -12.09
N SER A 377 -11.37 -24.95 -12.87
CA SER A 377 -11.45 -25.29 -14.29
C SER A 377 -10.75 -24.28 -15.22
N HIS A 378 -10.62 -23.02 -14.80
CA HIS A 378 -9.94 -21.98 -15.57
C HIS A 378 -8.40 -21.98 -15.37
N LEU A 379 -7.90 -22.73 -14.39
CA LEU A 379 -6.48 -22.75 -14.02
C LEU A 379 -5.64 -23.61 -14.98
N ASP A 380 -6.16 -24.77 -15.40
CA ASP A 380 -5.42 -25.70 -16.26
C ASP A 380 -5.24 -25.13 -17.67
N TYR A 381 -6.29 -24.51 -18.22
CA TYR A 381 -6.25 -23.81 -19.51
C TYR A 381 -5.20 -22.69 -19.52
N CYS A 382 -5.28 -21.76 -18.55
CA CYS A 382 -4.34 -20.64 -18.46
C CYS A 382 -2.90 -21.11 -18.19
N SER A 383 -2.72 -22.18 -17.41
CA SER A 383 -1.40 -22.73 -17.11
C SER A 383 -0.75 -23.37 -18.33
N VAL A 384 -1.52 -24.10 -19.14
CA VAL A 384 -1.05 -24.66 -20.42
C VAL A 384 -0.66 -23.54 -21.38
N LEU A 385 -1.52 -22.54 -21.57
CA LEU A 385 -1.23 -21.43 -22.46
C LEU A 385 0.00 -20.62 -22.02
N ALA A 386 0.13 -20.36 -20.71
CA ALA A 386 1.29 -19.68 -20.16
C ALA A 386 2.58 -20.49 -20.37
N HIS A 387 2.53 -21.81 -20.20
CA HIS A 387 3.68 -22.69 -20.42
C HIS A 387 4.09 -22.74 -21.91
N LEU A 388 3.12 -22.89 -22.82
CA LEU A 388 3.38 -22.90 -24.28
C LEU A 388 3.95 -21.55 -24.75
N ASN A 389 3.37 -20.45 -24.28
CA ASN A 389 3.87 -19.11 -24.59
C ASN A 389 5.29 -18.87 -24.07
N LYS A 390 5.60 -19.35 -22.85
CA LYS A 390 6.97 -19.32 -22.30
C LYS A 390 7.95 -20.11 -23.17
N CYS A 391 7.49 -21.19 -23.80
CA CYS A 391 8.30 -22.02 -24.69
C CYS A 391 8.32 -21.50 -26.15
N GLY A 392 7.63 -20.40 -26.46
CA GLY A 392 7.51 -19.88 -27.83
C GLY A 392 6.72 -20.77 -28.78
N VAL A 393 5.89 -21.69 -28.25
CA VAL A 393 5.05 -22.61 -29.03
C VAL A 393 3.64 -22.03 -29.11
N LYS A 394 3.01 -22.07 -30.29
CA LYS A 394 1.64 -21.60 -30.45
C LYS A 394 0.64 -22.50 -29.69
N PRO A 395 -0.49 -21.95 -29.20
CA PRO A 395 -1.54 -22.75 -28.60
C PRO A 395 -2.06 -23.85 -29.55
N PRO A 396 -2.44 -25.04 -29.03
CA PRO A 396 -3.04 -26.08 -29.86
C PRO A 396 -4.38 -25.61 -30.42
N GLN A 397 -4.73 -26.09 -31.61
CA GLN A 397 -6.03 -25.83 -32.21
C GLN A 397 -7.10 -26.69 -31.54
N GLU A 398 -8.15 -26.06 -31.04
CA GLU A 398 -9.32 -26.71 -30.44
C GLU A 398 -10.34 -27.11 -31.52
N LEU A 399 -10.64 -28.40 -31.64
CA LEU A 399 -11.66 -28.93 -32.53
C LEU A 399 -12.77 -29.60 -31.72
N LEU A 400 -13.95 -28.96 -31.69
CA LEU A 400 -15.13 -29.53 -31.06
C LEU A 400 -15.93 -30.41 -32.03
N LEU A 401 -16.18 -31.64 -31.62
CA LEU A 401 -16.95 -32.63 -32.36
C LEU A 401 -18.19 -33.02 -31.56
N GLN A 402 -19.35 -33.07 -32.20
CA GLN A 402 -20.60 -33.53 -31.58
C GLN A 402 -21.01 -34.87 -32.19
N LYS A 403 -21.30 -35.87 -31.34
CA LYS A 403 -21.80 -37.18 -31.77
C LYS A 403 -22.99 -37.57 -30.90
N GLY A 404 -24.20 -37.39 -31.44
CA GLY A 404 -25.44 -37.50 -30.65
C GLY A 404 -25.55 -36.36 -29.63
N ASP A 405 -25.92 -36.69 -28.39
CA ASP A 405 -26.08 -35.74 -27.29
C ASP A 405 -24.77 -35.49 -26.50
N GLN A 406 -23.62 -35.91 -27.05
CA GLN A 406 -22.31 -35.76 -26.41
C GLN A 406 -21.33 -34.96 -27.28
N PHE A 407 -20.53 -34.13 -26.61
CA PHE A 407 -19.46 -33.32 -27.16
C PHE A 407 -18.08 -33.91 -26.83
N PHE A 408 -17.15 -33.73 -27.76
CA PHE A 408 -15.75 -34.06 -27.66
C PHE A 408 -14.92 -32.84 -28.06
N CYS A 409 -13.76 -32.67 -27.45
CA CYS A 409 -12.78 -31.67 -27.86
C CYS A 409 -11.46 -32.37 -28.18
N GLU A 410 -10.89 -32.05 -29.33
CA GLU A 410 -9.57 -32.52 -29.74
C GLU A 410 -8.62 -31.33 -29.85
N LEU A 411 -7.49 -31.41 -29.17
CA LEU A 411 -6.41 -30.44 -29.22
C LEU A 411 -5.34 -30.91 -30.21
N GLN A 412 -5.08 -30.11 -31.24
CA GLN A 412 -4.08 -30.42 -32.26
C GLN A 412 -2.90 -29.46 -32.17
N LEU A 413 -1.72 -29.97 -31.83
CA LEU A 413 -0.45 -29.23 -31.85
C LEU A 413 0.32 -29.62 -33.11
N LYS A 414 0.55 -28.65 -34.02
CA LYS A 414 1.30 -28.85 -35.27
C LYS A 414 2.22 -27.66 -35.53
N GLU A 415 3.45 -27.73 -35.03
CA GLU A 415 4.46 -26.67 -35.21
C GLU A 415 5.82 -27.26 -35.57
N SER A 416 6.63 -26.53 -36.34
CA SER A 416 8.00 -26.92 -36.68
C SER A 416 9.00 -25.81 -36.35
N PHE A 417 10.16 -26.20 -35.84
CA PHE A 417 11.21 -25.29 -35.39
C PHE A 417 12.52 -25.64 -36.08
N THR A 418 13.16 -24.62 -36.66
CA THR A 418 14.46 -24.76 -37.32
C THR A 418 15.54 -24.17 -36.43
N PHE A 419 16.61 -24.92 -36.19
CA PHE A 419 17.75 -24.52 -35.38
C PHE A 419 19.03 -24.70 -36.18
N ASN A 420 19.83 -23.64 -36.25
CA ASN A 420 21.08 -23.62 -37.00
C ASN A 420 22.27 -23.60 -36.04
N ASP A 421 23.32 -24.32 -36.40
CA ASP A 421 24.64 -24.23 -35.79
C ASP A 421 25.42 -23.10 -36.47
N GLU A 422 25.63 -21.98 -35.75
CA GLU A 422 26.33 -20.79 -36.26
C GLU A 422 27.85 -20.93 -36.20
N ASP A 423 28.37 -21.82 -35.34
CA ASP A 423 29.81 -21.93 -35.09
C ASP A 423 30.51 -22.81 -36.15
N GLY A 424 29.75 -23.69 -36.79
CA GLY A 424 30.25 -24.65 -37.76
C GLY A 424 31.22 -25.66 -37.14
N SER A 425 31.54 -26.71 -37.89
CA SER A 425 32.50 -27.71 -37.43
C SER A 425 33.26 -28.34 -38.59
N SER A 426 34.45 -28.87 -38.30
CA SER A 426 35.30 -29.57 -39.27
C SER A 426 34.75 -30.94 -39.69
N THR A 427 33.67 -31.44 -39.07
CA THR A 427 33.02 -32.70 -39.45
C THR A 427 31.50 -32.63 -39.40
N LYS A 428 30.85 -33.18 -40.44
CA LYS A 428 29.39 -33.28 -40.56
C LYS A 428 28.70 -33.87 -39.32
N LYS A 429 29.25 -34.95 -38.77
CA LYS A 429 28.66 -35.66 -37.62
C LYS A 429 28.60 -34.81 -36.35
N LYS A 430 29.64 -34.00 -36.11
CA LYS A 430 29.70 -33.13 -34.92
C LYS A 430 28.75 -31.95 -35.07
N THR A 431 28.63 -31.41 -36.29
CA THR A 431 27.69 -30.33 -36.61
C THR A 431 26.23 -30.75 -36.37
N GLU A 432 25.84 -31.98 -36.73
CA GLU A 432 24.50 -32.48 -36.40
C GLU A 432 24.24 -32.59 -34.88
N GLN A 433 25.26 -32.98 -34.11
CA GLN A 433 25.15 -33.07 -32.65
C GLN A 433 25.06 -31.68 -32.01
N GLN A 434 25.76 -30.68 -32.55
CA GLN A 434 25.68 -29.29 -32.13
C GLN A 434 24.31 -28.70 -32.43
N ALA A 435 23.79 -28.88 -33.65
CA ALA A 435 22.43 -28.48 -34.01
C ALA A 435 21.38 -29.13 -33.08
N ALA A 436 21.51 -30.44 -32.79
CA ALA A 436 20.65 -31.14 -31.85
C ALA A 436 20.76 -30.62 -30.41
N SER A 437 21.97 -30.23 -29.96
CA SER A 437 22.21 -29.65 -28.65
C SER A 437 21.52 -28.29 -28.50
N ILE A 438 21.61 -27.45 -29.53
CA ILE A 438 20.94 -26.14 -29.58
C ILE A 438 19.41 -26.34 -29.52
N ALA A 439 18.87 -27.28 -30.30
CA ALA A 439 17.45 -27.61 -30.25
C ALA A 439 17.02 -28.10 -28.86
N LEU A 440 17.79 -28.99 -28.23
CA LEU A 440 17.53 -29.47 -26.86
C LEU A 440 17.60 -28.35 -25.82
N GLN A 441 18.54 -27.42 -25.95
CA GLN A 441 18.67 -26.30 -25.04
C GLN A 441 17.47 -25.35 -25.19
N ARG A 442 17.08 -25.03 -26.42
CA ARG A 442 15.97 -24.12 -26.72
C ARG A 442 14.61 -24.70 -26.37
N LEU A 443 14.43 -26.01 -26.54
CA LEU A 443 13.21 -26.74 -26.21
C LEU A 443 13.27 -27.42 -24.82
N SER A 444 14.30 -27.15 -24.02
CA SER A 444 14.58 -27.83 -22.73
C SER A 444 13.40 -27.80 -21.76
N THR A 445 12.72 -26.66 -21.67
CA THR A 445 11.54 -26.48 -20.81
C THR A 445 10.33 -27.26 -21.30
N PHE A 446 10.16 -27.38 -22.63
CA PHE A 446 9.04 -28.08 -23.26
C PHE A 446 9.24 -29.61 -23.26
N LEU A 447 10.47 -30.06 -23.51
CA LEU A 447 10.86 -31.48 -23.46
C LEU A 447 11.09 -31.99 -22.03
N ASN A 448 10.89 -31.13 -21.03
CA ASN A 448 11.13 -31.36 -19.60
C ASN A 448 12.51 -32.02 -19.35
N SER A 449 13.56 -31.46 -19.94
CA SER A 449 14.90 -32.06 -19.93
C SER A 449 15.99 -31.00 -19.71
N SER A 450 17.05 -31.37 -19.00
CA SER A 450 18.24 -30.51 -18.82
C SER A 450 19.38 -31.01 -19.72
N SER A 451 20.07 -30.11 -20.41
CA SER A 451 21.20 -30.46 -21.29
C SER A 451 22.36 -31.14 -20.55
N LEU A 452 22.41 -30.97 -19.22
CA LEU A 452 23.36 -31.60 -18.30
C LEU A 452 23.14 -33.12 -18.12
N ALA A 453 21.98 -33.65 -18.55
CA ALA A 453 21.68 -35.08 -18.46
C ALA A 453 22.25 -35.91 -19.64
N VAL A 454 22.77 -35.25 -20.69
CA VAL A 454 23.27 -35.92 -21.89
C VAL A 454 24.65 -36.51 -21.64
N ARG A 455 24.77 -37.84 -21.68
CA ARG A 455 26.06 -38.53 -21.56
C ARG A 455 26.75 -38.63 -22.92
N ASN A 456 28.06 -38.39 -22.94
CA ASN A 456 28.94 -38.61 -24.10
C ASN A 456 28.57 -37.82 -25.37
N GLU A 457 28.03 -36.61 -25.22
CA GLU A 457 27.72 -35.68 -26.34
C GLU A 457 26.78 -36.25 -27.42
N ASN A 458 25.96 -37.27 -27.10
CA ASN A 458 24.98 -37.85 -28.03
C ASN A 458 23.63 -37.11 -27.97
N TYR A 459 23.66 -35.82 -28.28
CA TYR A 459 22.50 -34.93 -28.29
C TYR A 459 21.42 -35.34 -29.30
N LYS A 460 21.81 -35.80 -30.50
CA LYS A 460 20.90 -36.28 -31.55
C LYS A 460 20.07 -37.48 -31.10
N GLY A 461 20.71 -38.46 -30.45
CA GLY A 461 20.02 -39.64 -29.92
C GLY A 461 19.09 -39.29 -28.75
N PHE A 462 19.53 -38.41 -27.85
CA PHE A 462 18.73 -37.98 -26.71
C PHE A 462 17.51 -37.14 -27.12
N LEU A 463 17.65 -36.26 -28.12
CA LEU A 463 16.52 -35.51 -28.68
C LEU A 463 15.48 -36.45 -29.27
N LYS A 464 15.92 -37.48 -30.01
CA LYS A 464 15.04 -38.52 -30.55
C LYS A 464 14.25 -39.22 -29.44
N GLU A 465 14.95 -39.71 -28.41
CA GLU A 465 14.33 -40.41 -27.27
C GLU A 465 13.28 -39.55 -26.55
N ARG A 466 13.53 -38.25 -26.39
CA ARG A 466 12.59 -37.33 -25.71
C ARG A 466 11.35 -37.04 -26.55
N LEU A 467 11.49 -36.90 -27.87
CA LEU A 467 10.36 -36.75 -28.78
C LEU A 467 9.51 -38.03 -28.78
N ASP A 468 10.14 -39.19 -28.88
CA ASP A 468 9.44 -40.49 -28.83
C ASP A 468 8.72 -40.71 -27.49
N ALA A 469 9.33 -40.32 -26.36
CA ALA A 469 8.75 -40.45 -25.03
C ALA A 469 7.49 -39.57 -24.82
N LEU A 470 7.40 -38.44 -25.53
CA LEU A 470 6.20 -37.59 -25.55
C LEU A 470 5.18 -38.05 -26.62
N GLY A 471 5.48 -39.17 -27.29
CA GLY A 471 4.66 -39.75 -28.36
C GLY A 471 4.57 -38.86 -29.59
N MET A 472 5.63 -38.11 -29.89
CA MET A 472 5.82 -37.36 -31.13
C MET A 472 6.63 -38.20 -32.11
N ASP A 473 6.37 -38.04 -33.41
CA ASP A 473 7.09 -38.80 -34.44
C ASP A 473 8.50 -38.23 -34.66
N SER A 474 9.48 -38.79 -33.95
CA SER A 474 10.87 -38.34 -34.06
C SER A 474 11.47 -38.56 -35.45
N THR A 475 10.87 -39.39 -36.30
CA THR A 475 11.34 -39.63 -37.68
C THR A 475 11.11 -38.43 -38.61
N LYS A 476 10.25 -37.48 -38.21
CA LYS A 476 10.02 -36.22 -38.91
C LYS A 476 11.07 -35.14 -38.61
N THR A 477 11.99 -35.38 -37.67
CA THR A 477 13.10 -34.45 -37.40
C THR A 477 14.17 -34.58 -38.48
N VAL A 478 14.41 -33.51 -39.23
CA VAL A 478 15.33 -33.51 -40.38
C VAL A 478 16.61 -32.76 -40.05
N TYR A 479 17.76 -33.31 -40.45
CA TYR A 479 19.07 -32.66 -40.33
C TYR A 479 19.62 -32.35 -41.73
N THR A 480 20.04 -31.11 -41.95
CA THR A 480 20.69 -30.65 -43.19
C THR A 480 22.06 -30.06 -42.88
N ILE A 481 23.01 -30.17 -43.80
CA ILE A 481 24.39 -29.70 -43.61
C ILE A 481 24.87 -28.99 -44.86
N ASP A 482 25.37 -27.76 -44.68
CA ASP A 482 25.92 -26.90 -45.72
C ASP A 482 27.45 -26.82 -45.59
N GLU A 483 28.17 -26.74 -46.73
CA GLU A 483 29.65 -26.75 -46.79
C GLU A 483 30.18 -25.43 -47.38
N GLU A 484 31.13 -24.78 -46.70
CA GLU A 484 31.78 -23.56 -47.21
C GLU A 484 33.33 -23.66 -47.16
N LYS A 485 34.00 -23.03 -48.14
CA LYS A 485 35.47 -22.92 -48.25
C LYS A 485 35.92 -21.48 -47.93
N ALA A 486 36.88 -21.33 -47.02
CA ALA A 486 37.40 -20.03 -46.60
C ALA A 486 38.33 -19.40 -47.66
N THR A 487 38.14 -18.12 -47.99
CA THR A 487 39.05 -17.29 -48.81
C THR A 487 39.41 -16.00 -48.07
N GLU A 488 40.70 -15.67 -47.95
CA GLU A 488 41.21 -14.41 -47.37
C GLU A 488 41.79 -13.48 -48.46
N ASP A 489 41.52 -12.17 -48.38
CA ASP A 489 42.14 -11.10 -49.17
C ASP A 489 43.09 -10.25 -48.30
N PRO A 490 44.24 -9.75 -48.80
CA PRO A 490 45.23 -9.02 -48.00
C PRO A 490 45.31 -7.50 -48.29
N GLU A 491 45.41 -6.64 -47.27
CA GLU A 491 45.97 -5.27 -47.37
C GLU A 491 46.90 -4.94 -46.18
N GLY A 492 48.10 -4.43 -46.48
CA GLY A 492 49.19 -4.08 -45.55
C GLY A 492 49.13 -2.62 -45.00
N PRO A 493 50.26 -1.92 -44.66
CA PRO A 493 51.68 -2.26 -44.85
C PRO A 493 52.68 -1.97 -43.67
N GLY A 494 53.85 -2.62 -43.73
CA GLY A 494 55.17 -2.02 -43.42
C GLY A 494 55.81 -2.19 -42.03
N THR A 495 56.87 -3.00 -41.89
CA THR A 495 58.30 -2.58 -41.81
C THR A 495 59.28 -3.72 -41.44
N SER A 496 60.36 -3.82 -42.24
CA SER A 496 61.73 -4.34 -42.02
C SER A 496 62.04 -5.66 -41.26
N ILE A 497 62.47 -6.66 -42.05
CA ILE A 497 63.77 -7.42 -42.01
C ILE A 497 64.32 -7.81 -40.61
N ASP A 498 64.40 -9.10 -40.27
CA ASP A 498 65.51 -9.99 -40.66
C ASP A 498 65.24 -11.48 -40.34
N ALA A 499 65.90 -12.37 -41.07
CA ALA A 499 65.61 -13.80 -41.14
C ALA A 499 66.49 -14.66 -40.22
N SER A 500 65.88 -15.66 -39.57
CA SER A 500 66.52 -16.97 -39.30
C SER A 500 65.49 -18.07 -38.99
N GLN A 501 65.15 -18.82 -40.05
CA GLN A 501 64.77 -20.25 -40.12
C GLN A 501 64.14 -20.94 -38.89
N SER A 502 62.88 -21.39 -39.05
CA SER A 502 62.47 -22.75 -38.70
C SER A 502 61.21 -23.19 -39.48
N GLU A 503 61.36 -24.30 -40.19
CA GLU A 503 60.37 -25.35 -40.46
C GLU A 503 59.04 -25.01 -41.17
N PHE A 504 59.00 -25.44 -42.43
CA PHE A 504 57.87 -25.92 -43.23
C PHE A 504 56.67 -26.40 -42.37
N ASP A 505 55.53 -25.70 -42.46
CA ASP A 505 54.24 -26.27 -42.10
C ASP A 505 53.20 -26.06 -43.20
N PHE A 506 52.40 -27.10 -43.33
CA PHE A 506 51.56 -27.50 -44.45
C PHE A 506 50.25 -26.68 -44.49
N TYR A 507 49.98 -25.98 -45.58
CA TYR A 507 48.72 -25.23 -45.79
C TYR A 507 47.56 -26.23 -46.00
N ILE A 508 46.79 -26.54 -44.94
CA ILE A 508 45.46 -27.17 -45.06
C ILE A 508 44.41 -26.05 -45.01
N CYS A 509 43.77 -25.81 -46.15
CA CYS A 509 42.52 -25.08 -46.23
C CYS A 509 41.43 -25.90 -45.50
N SER A 510 41.00 -25.47 -44.31
CA SER A 510 39.98 -26.18 -43.53
C SER A 510 38.58 -25.95 -44.09
N MET A 511 37.91 -27.02 -44.53
CA MET A 511 36.47 -27.02 -44.84
C MET A 511 35.64 -26.93 -43.55
N LEU A 512 34.63 -26.06 -43.54
CA LEU A 512 33.69 -25.89 -42.43
C LEU A 512 32.29 -26.35 -42.86
N PHE A 513 31.65 -27.12 -41.99
CA PHE A 513 30.30 -27.65 -42.16
C PHE A 513 29.35 -27.01 -41.14
N TYR A 514 28.26 -26.43 -41.62
CA TYR A 514 27.20 -25.83 -40.79
C TYR A 514 25.95 -26.69 -40.86
N GLY A 515 25.29 -26.88 -39.73
CA GLY A 515 24.26 -27.91 -39.57
C GLY A 515 22.98 -27.30 -39.07
N THR A 516 21.88 -27.74 -39.67
CA THR A 516 20.55 -27.27 -39.33
C THR A 516 19.70 -28.47 -38.95
N VAL A 517 18.95 -28.34 -37.87
CA VAL A 517 17.94 -29.34 -37.46
C VAL A 517 16.56 -28.71 -37.46
N ILE A 518 15.61 -29.39 -38.11
CA ILE A 518 14.20 -29.03 -38.13
C ILE A 518 13.46 -30.04 -37.25
N VAL A 519 12.95 -29.59 -36.10
CA VAL A 519 12.17 -30.40 -35.15
C VAL A 519 10.69 -30.13 -35.37
N VAL A 520 9.92 -31.18 -35.70
CA VAL A 520 8.47 -31.08 -35.92
C VAL A 520 7.74 -31.62 -34.69
N LEU A 521 6.97 -30.76 -34.03
CA LEU A 521 6.10 -31.11 -32.90
C LEU A 521 4.67 -31.32 -33.42
N GLU A 522 4.28 -32.58 -33.58
CA GLU A 522 2.95 -32.98 -34.03
C GLU A 522 2.30 -33.94 -33.01
N LYS A 523 1.17 -33.51 -32.41
CA LYS A 523 0.45 -34.31 -31.41
C LYS A 523 -1.04 -33.95 -31.37
N GLU A 524 -1.88 -34.97 -31.26
CA GLU A 524 -3.33 -34.84 -31.13
C GLU A 524 -3.77 -35.44 -29.77
N ILE A 525 -4.59 -34.70 -29.01
CA ILE A 525 -5.08 -35.10 -27.69
C ILE A 525 -6.59 -34.90 -27.63
N SER A 526 -7.33 -36.00 -27.50
CA SER A 526 -8.80 -35.98 -27.44
C SER A 526 -9.33 -36.09 -26.01
N SER A 527 -10.37 -35.33 -25.71
CA SER A 527 -11.15 -35.43 -24.48
C SER A 527 -11.94 -36.74 -24.40
N ASP A 528 -12.46 -37.05 -23.21
CA ASP A 528 -13.58 -38.00 -23.08
C ASP A 528 -14.89 -37.34 -23.58
N SER A 529 -16.00 -38.08 -23.61
CA SER A 529 -17.30 -37.56 -24.04
C SER A 529 -18.06 -36.88 -22.90
N PHE A 530 -18.60 -35.68 -23.14
CA PHE A 530 -19.31 -34.89 -22.12
C PHE A 530 -20.62 -34.32 -22.65
N LEU A 531 -21.53 -33.94 -21.75
CA LEU A 531 -22.84 -33.38 -22.10
C LEU A 531 -22.75 -31.90 -22.51
N THR A 532 -21.69 -31.21 -22.09
CA THR A 532 -21.44 -29.80 -22.44
C THR A 532 -20.11 -29.65 -23.18
N LYS A 533 -19.98 -28.56 -23.94
CA LYS A 533 -18.78 -28.26 -24.74
C LYS A 533 -17.62 -27.88 -23.83
N GLU A 534 -17.93 -27.17 -22.77
CA GLU A 534 -16.99 -26.60 -21.81
C GLU A 534 -16.27 -27.72 -21.03
N GLU A 535 -17.01 -28.73 -20.58
CA GLU A 535 -16.44 -29.91 -19.90
C GLU A 535 -15.54 -30.73 -20.83
N ALA A 536 -15.89 -30.82 -22.11
CA ALA A 536 -15.07 -31.52 -23.11
C ALA A 536 -13.74 -30.78 -23.37
N ILE A 537 -13.77 -29.45 -23.51
CA ILE A 537 -12.56 -28.63 -23.67
C ILE A 537 -11.67 -28.75 -22.43
N GLU A 538 -12.26 -28.62 -21.24
CA GLU A 538 -11.53 -28.70 -19.97
C GLU A 538 -10.83 -30.06 -19.80
N SER A 539 -11.55 -31.15 -20.08
CA SER A 539 -10.99 -32.51 -20.05
C SER A 539 -9.84 -32.67 -21.04
N ALA A 540 -9.92 -32.06 -22.23
CA ALA A 540 -8.83 -32.09 -23.21
C ALA A 540 -7.57 -31.41 -22.69
N TYR A 541 -7.68 -30.22 -22.09
CA TYR A 541 -6.55 -29.47 -21.53
C TYR A 541 -5.96 -30.12 -20.29
N LYS A 542 -6.78 -30.76 -19.46
CA LYS A 542 -6.31 -31.57 -18.32
C LYS A 542 -5.55 -32.82 -18.75
N LYS A 543 -5.94 -33.44 -19.86
CA LYS A 543 -5.14 -34.52 -20.48
C LYS A 543 -3.86 -33.98 -21.09
N PHE A 544 -3.89 -32.78 -21.67
CA PHE A 544 -2.69 -32.10 -22.17
C PHE A 544 -1.66 -31.88 -21.06
N THR A 545 -2.07 -31.37 -19.88
CA THR A 545 -1.15 -31.21 -18.75
C THR A 545 -0.57 -32.53 -18.26
N CYS A 546 -1.33 -33.62 -18.28
CA CYS A 546 -0.81 -34.96 -17.96
C CYS A 546 0.28 -35.42 -18.94
N VAL A 547 0.04 -35.30 -20.25
CA VAL A 547 0.97 -35.78 -21.29
C VAL A 547 2.30 -35.03 -21.25
N PHE A 548 2.26 -33.72 -20.96
CA PHE A 548 3.45 -32.88 -20.88
C PHE A 548 4.01 -32.73 -19.45
N GLY A 549 3.47 -33.47 -18.47
CA GLY A 549 3.98 -33.49 -17.10
C GLY A 549 3.82 -32.17 -16.32
N LEU A 550 2.79 -31.39 -16.64
CA LEU A 550 2.52 -30.06 -16.09
C LEU A 550 1.66 -30.07 -14.80
N ASN A 551 1.30 -31.25 -14.29
CA ASN A 551 0.42 -31.37 -13.11
C ASN A 551 1.16 -31.31 -11.78
N TYR A 552 0.67 -30.44 -10.88
CA TYR A 552 1.06 -30.41 -9.47
C TYR A 552 0.32 -31.51 -8.69
N PRO A 553 0.97 -32.21 -7.74
CA PRO A 553 0.28 -33.16 -6.88
C PRO A 553 -0.63 -32.40 -5.90
N ASN A 554 -1.94 -32.60 -6.09
CA ASN A 554 -3.07 -32.16 -5.26
C ASN A 554 -3.45 -30.67 -5.38
N GLY A 555 -4.64 -30.43 -5.92
CA GLY A 555 -5.27 -29.12 -6.16
C GLY A 555 -5.56 -28.33 -4.87
N GLY A 556 -4.50 -27.80 -4.26
CA GLY A 556 -4.52 -26.77 -3.24
C GLY A 556 -3.57 -25.65 -3.64
N ILE A 557 -4.07 -24.42 -3.61
CA ILE A 557 -3.33 -23.20 -3.90
C ILE A 557 -2.12 -23.09 -2.94
N PHE A 558 -0.89 -23.10 -3.46
CA PHE A 558 0.26 -22.51 -2.78
C PHE A 558 0.56 -21.15 -3.44
N PRO A 559 0.38 -20.02 -2.74
CA PRO A 559 0.90 -18.75 -3.21
C PRO A 559 2.42 -18.80 -3.12
N CYS A 560 3.10 -18.67 -4.26
CA CYS A 560 4.53 -18.38 -4.30
C CYS A 560 4.80 -17.00 -3.68
N TYR A 561 5.03 -16.96 -2.36
CA TYR A 561 5.69 -15.85 -1.69
C TYR A 561 6.71 -16.36 -0.68
N ALA A 562 7.77 -15.55 -0.54
CA ALA A 562 8.79 -15.55 0.50
C ALA A 562 10.06 -16.41 0.26
N ILE A 563 10.92 -15.96 -0.66
CA ILE A 563 12.37 -16.04 -0.40
C ILE A 563 12.68 -14.90 0.58
N VAL A 564 12.71 -15.20 1.89
CA VAL A 564 13.30 -14.28 2.87
C VAL A 564 14.78 -14.59 2.97
N ILE A 565 15.62 -13.70 2.45
CA ILE A 565 17.08 -13.78 2.63
C ILE A 565 17.38 -13.22 4.02
N PHE A 566 17.57 -14.08 5.01
CA PHE A 566 18.21 -13.69 6.26
C PHE A 566 19.72 -13.95 6.17
N GLY A 567 20.52 -12.90 6.36
CA GLY A 567 21.97 -13.00 6.45
C GLY A 567 22.40 -13.63 7.77
N PHE A 568 22.47 -14.96 7.83
CA PHE A 568 23.07 -15.66 8.96
C PHE A 568 24.47 -16.15 8.63
N SER A 569 25.43 -15.88 9.53
CA SER A 569 26.82 -16.31 9.39
C SER A 569 27.05 -17.79 9.73
N ASN A 570 26.03 -18.53 10.22
CA ASN A 570 26.16 -19.91 10.71
C ASN A 570 25.08 -20.85 10.12
N LYS A 571 25.53 -21.79 9.29
CA LYS A 571 24.71 -22.81 8.60
C LYS A 571 23.79 -23.59 9.54
N LYS A 572 24.26 -23.97 10.73
CA LYS A 572 23.48 -24.81 11.67
C LYS A 572 22.26 -24.08 12.25
N LYS A 573 22.36 -22.76 12.45
CA LYS A 573 21.24 -21.93 12.91
C LYS A 573 20.22 -21.66 11.79
N ALA A 574 20.70 -21.43 10.57
CA ALA A 574 19.82 -21.24 9.41
C ALA A 574 18.96 -22.49 9.12
N GLU A 575 19.54 -23.69 9.21
CA GLU A 575 18.81 -24.95 9.02
C GLU A 575 17.75 -25.19 10.12
N GLN A 576 18.06 -24.87 11.38
CA GLN A 576 17.10 -25.02 12.49
C GLN A 576 15.94 -24.03 12.39
N GLN A 577 16.21 -22.78 11.97
CA GLN A 577 15.18 -21.77 11.80
C GLN A 577 14.26 -22.07 10.62
N ALA A 578 14.80 -22.60 9.51
CA ALA A 578 13.99 -23.06 8.40
C ALA A 578 13.08 -24.24 8.78
N ALA A 579 13.61 -25.20 9.57
CA ALA A 579 12.81 -26.29 10.08
C ALA A 579 11.70 -25.83 11.05
N LYS A 580 11.97 -24.80 11.86
CA LYS A 580 10.97 -24.17 12.75
C LYS A 580 9.82 -23.52 11.96
N LEU A 581 10.13 -22.79 10.89
CA LEU A 581 9.14 -22.18 10.00
C LEU A 581 8.31 -23.25 9.27
N ALA A 582 8.96 -24.32 8.80
CA ALA A 582 8.26 -25.45 8.18
C ALA A 582 7.29 -26.13 9.18
N LEU A 583 7.69 -26.34 10.44
CA LEU A 583 6.81 -26.83 11.51
C LEU A 583 5.65 -25.89 11.80
N GLN A 584 5.87 -24.56 11.79
CA GLN A 584 4.81 -23.56 11.97
C GLN A 584 3.78 -23.59 10.85
N GLN A 585 4.22 -23.76 9.61
CA GLN A 585 3.32 -23.79 8.46
C GLN A 585 2.61 -25.13 8.29
N LEU A 586 3.26 -26.22 8.69
CA LEU A 586 2.71 -27.57 8.64
C LEU A 586 1.95 -27.97 9.91
N SER A 587 1.91 -27.10 10.94
CA SER A 587 1.24 -27.38 12.22
C SER A 587 -0.23 -27.82 12.09
N PRO A 588 -1.05 -27.31 11.14
CA PRO A 588 -2.42 -27.77 10.97
C PRO A 588 -2.52 -29.20 10.45
N PHE A 589 -1.50 -29.65 9.71
CA PHE A 589 -1.45 -30.97 9.06
C PHE A 589 -0.75 -32.03 9.91
N LEU A 590 0.23 -31.62 10.71
CA LEU A 590 1.04 -32.48 11.57
C LEU A 590 0.53 -32.56 13.02
N THR A 591 -0.61 -31.91 13.32
CA THR A 591 -1.27 -31.84 14.64
C THR A 591 -0.30 -31.56 15.80
N CYS A 592 0.69 -30.68 15.60
CA CYS A 592 1.70 -30.35 16.62
C CYS A 592 2.04 -28.86 16.67
N SER A 593 2.43 -28.37 17.86
CA SER A 593 2.92 -27.00 18.05
C SER A 593 4.45 -26.94 17.91
N PRO A 594 5.01 -25.93 17.23
CA PRO A 594 6.47 -25.74 17.12
C PRO A 594 7.16 -25.54 18.48
N LEU A 595 6.41 -25.14 19.52
CA LEU A 595 6.90 -24.97 20.89
C LEU A 595 7.20 -26.29 21.60
N ALA A 596 6.77 -27.43 21.03
CA ALA A 596 7.00 -28.76 21.61
C ALA A 596 8.42 -29.31 21.35
N ALA A 597 9.20 -28.69 20.47
CA ALA A 597 10.57 -29.13 20.19
C ALA A 597 11.51 -28.80 21.36
N GLN A 598 12.00 -29.83 22.06
CA GLN A 598 12.98 -29.65 23.14
C GLN A 598 14.36 -29.22 22.58
N ASN A 599 15.03 -28.29 23.25
CA ASN A 599 16.40 -27.84 22.98
C ASN A 599 16.67 -27.30 21.55
N GLU A 600 15.71 -26.59 20.94
CA GLU A 600 15.86 -25.96 19.62
C GLU A 600 16.23 -26.92 18.46
N ASN A 601 16.00 -28.23 18.62
CA ASN A 601 16.24 -29.21 17.57
C ASN A 601 15.02 -29.41 16.63
N TYR A 602 14.58 -28.31 16.02
CA TYR A 602 13.44 -28.26 15.11
C TYR A 602 13.61 -29.17 13.89
N LYS A 603 14.85 -29.33 13.38
CA LYS A 603 15.17 -30.21 12.24
C LYS A 603 14.93 -31.68 12.56
N GLY A 604 15.35 -32.13 13.75
CA GLY A 604 15.10 -33.52 14.20
C GLY A 604 13.62 -33.78 14.43
N PHE A 605 12.94 -32.84 15.09
CA PHE A 605 11.50 -32.94 15.38
C PHE A 605 10.64 -32.97 14.11
N LEU A 606 10.95 -32.12 13.13
CA LEU A 606 10.26 -32.12 11.83
C LEU A 606 10.43 -33.45 11.10
N LYS A 607 11.64 -34.02 11.11
CA LYS A 607 11.91 -35.32 10.48
C LYS A 607 11.07 -36.44 11.12
N GLU A 608 11.07 -36.53 12.44
CA GLU A 608 10.30 -37.53 13.18
C GLU A 608 8.80 -37.44 12.89
N ARG A 609 8.24 -36.22 12.79
CA ARG A 609 6.81 -36.02 12.49
C ARG A 609 6.45 -36.35 11.05
N LEU A 610 7.31 -36.03 10.09
CA LEU A 610 7.10 -36.40 8.68
C LEU A 610 7.14 -37.92 8.50
N GLU A 611 8.06 -38.60 9.18
CA GLU A 611 8.15 -40.07 9.18
C GLU A 611 6.92 -40.72 9.83
N ALA A 612 6.42 -40.16 10.93
CA ALA A 612 5.18 -40.63 11.58
C ALA A 612 3.93 -40.47 10.69
N CYS A 613 3.95 -39.53 9.74
CA CYS A 613 2.90 -39.34 8.74
C CYS A 613 3.12 -40.19 7.47
N GLY A 614 4.08 -41.12 7.47
CA GLY A 614 4.37 -42.02 6.34
C GLY A 614 5.12 -41.37 5.18
N ILE A 615 5.74 -40.21 5.40
CA ILE A 615 6.53 -39.50 4.39
C ILE A 615 8.00 -39.92 4.55
N ASP A 616 8.52 -40.65 3.55
CA ASP A 616 9.86 -41.22 3.55
C ASP A 616 10.96 -40.14 3.58
N SER A 617 11.81 -40.19 4.61
CA SER A 617 12.88 -39.23 4.88
C SER A 617 14.12 -39.39 4.00
N THR A 618 14.14 -40.35 3.07
CA THR A 618 15.18 -40.47 2.05
C THR A 618 14.95 -39.56 0.84
N LYS A 619 13.71 -39.08 0.59
CA LYS A 619 13.41 -38.05 -0.45
C LYS A 619 13.76 -36.61 -0.04
N THR A 620 14.24 -36.41 1.20
CA THR A 620 14.57 -35.09 1.76
C THR A 620 15.90 -34.50 1.25
N GLU A 621 16.67 -35.24 0.45
CA GLU A 621 17.87 -34.72 -0.25
C GLU A 621 17.53 -33.56 -1.20
N ILE A 622 16.31 -33.48 -1.72
CA ILE A 622 15.84 -32.38 -2.58
C ILE A 622 15.79 -31.05 -1.81
N MET A 623 15.46 -31.07 -0.50
CA MET A 623 15.56 -29.89 0.36
C MET A 623 17.03 -29.52 0.68
N GLN A 624 17.93 -30.51 0.76
CA GLN A 624 19.36 -30.30 1.00
C GLN A 624 20.06 -29.65 -0.22
N VAL A 625 19.62 -29.98 -1.44
CA VAL A 625 20.10 -29.33 -2.69
C VAL A 625 19.63 -27.88 -2.79
N HIS A 626 18.36 -27.59 -2.47
CA HIS A 626 17.85 -26.22 -2.43
C HIS A 626 18.51 -25.36 -1.33
N MET A 627 18.82 -25.95 -0.17
CA MET A 627 19.56 -25.31 0.92
C MET A 627 21.04 -25.02 0.56
N ASN A 628 21.69 -25.89 -0.20
CA ASN A 628 23.07 -25.67 -0.64
C ASN A 628 23.17 -24.57 -1.73
N SER A 629 22.17 -24.46 -2.61
CA SER A 629 22.09 -23.39 -3.62
C SER A 629 21.95 -21.99 -3.01
N LEU A 630 21.26 -21.87 -1.87
CA LEU A 630 21.14 -20.60 -1.12
C LEU A 630 22.45 -20.15 -0.45
N CYS A 631 23.39 -21.08 -0.20
CA CYS A 631 24.63 -20.79 0.52
C CYS A 631 25.76 -20.26 -0.40
N MET A 632 25.71 -20.58 -1.70
CA MET A 632 26.75 -20.23 -2.70
C MET A 632 26.90 -18.72 -2.99
N LEU A 633 25.89 -17.89 -2.67
CA LEU A 633 25.87 -16.46 -3.00
C LEU A 633 26.65 -15.55 -2.03
N SER A 634 27.34 -16.11 -1.03
CA SER A 634 28.01 -15.36 0.04
C SER A 634 29.53 -15.16 -0.14
N ASN A 635 30.16 -15.72 -1.18
CA ASN A 635 31.63 -15.76 -1.28
C ASN A 635 32.23 -14.60 -2.14
N LYS A 636 32.93 -13.67 -1.47
CA LYS A 636 33.50 -12.44 -2.08
C LYS A 636 34.53 -12.66 -3.19
N ARG A 637 35.15 -13.84 -3.34
CA ARG A 637 36.21 -14.08 -4.35
C ARG A 637 35.70 -14.34 -5.77
N LEU A 638 34.44 -14.74 -5.97
CA LEU A 638 33.90 -15.05 -7.31
C LEU A 638 33.19 -13.87 -8.00
N ARG A 639 32.96 -12.74 -7.30
CA ARG A 639 32.36 -11.53 -7.90
C ARG A 639 33.18 -10.91 -9.03
N ARG A 640 34.49 -11.15 -9.09
CA ARG A 640 35.36 -10.60 -10.15
C ARG A 640 35.38 -11.43 -11.44
N SER A 641 34.99 -12.71 -11.40
CA SER A 641 34.98 -13.56 -12.60
C SER A 641 33.68 -13.45 -13.41
N PHE A 642 32.57 -13.06 -12.76
CA PHE A 642 31.26 -12.97 -13.41
C PHE A 642 31.02 -11.67 -14.19
N PHE A 643 31.85 -10.64 -13.99
CA PHE A 643 31.64 -9.32 -14.60
C PHE A 643 32.37 -9.09 -15.93
N ASN A 644 33.19 -10.03 -16.38
CA ASN A 644 34.06 -9.80 -17.55
C ASN A 644 33.68 -10.58 -18.83
N ASN A 645 32.61 -11.39 -18.84
CA ASN A 645 32.16 -12.07 -20.07
C ASN A 645 30.64 -12.35 -20.04
N SER A 646 29.82 -11.38 -20.47
CA SER A 646 28.49 -11.69 -21.05
C SER A 646 27.82 -10.44 -21.65
N VAL A 647 27.91 -10.30 -22.97
CA VAL A 647 27.01 -9.44 -23.78
C VAL A 647 25.60 -10.07 -23.90
N SER A 648 25.41 -11.30 -23.38
CA SER A 648 24.15 -12.06 -23.47
C SER A 648 23.25 -11.96 -22.22
N CYS A 649 23.72 -11.37 -21.11
CA CYS A 649 22.91 -11.29 -19.87
C CYS A 649 21.89 -10.14 -19.84
N ASP A 650 22.03 -9.11 -20.67
CA ASP A 650 21.13 -7.94 -20.63
C ASP A 650 19.73 -8.26 -21.20
N LEU A 651 19.59 -9.25 -22.08
CA LEU A 651 18.27 -9.71 -22.55
C LEU A 651 17.54 -10.57 -21.50
N CYS A 652 18.27 -11.32 -20.67
CA CYS A 652 17.66 -12.27 -19.74
C CYS A 652 17.09 -11.58 -18.49
N MET A 653 17.71 -10.48 -18.02
CA MET A 653 17.11 -9.64 -16.98
C MET A 653 15.93 -8.79 -17.49
N CYS A 654 15.95 -8.34 -18.74
CA CYS A 654 14.80 -7.68 -19.36
C CYS A 654 13.55 -8.58 -19.39
N VAL A 655 13.69 -9.87 -19.71
CA VAL A 655 12.54 -10.80 -19.77
C VAL A 655 11.99 -11.14 -18.37
N TYR A 656 12.83 -11.17 -17.33
CA TYR A 656 12.38 -11.44 -15.96
C TYR A 656 11.68 -10.24 -15.30
N ILE A 657 12.02 -9.01 -15.71
CA ILE A 657 11.30 -7.78 -15.31
C ILE A 657 10.03 -7.58 -16.16
N CYS A 658 10.03 -8.03 -17.42
CA CYS A 658 8.90 -7.91 -18.38
C CYS A 658 7.59 -8.62 -17.98
N SER A 659 7.63 -9.68 -17.17
CA SER A 659 6.41 -10.50 -16.93
C SER A 659 5.48 -9.94 -15.86
N ARG A 660 5.82 -8.84 -15.18
CA ARG A 660 5.07 -8.35 -14.00
C ARG A 660 4.23 -7.09 -14.24
N PHE A 661 4.36 -6.43 -15.40
CA PHE A 661 3.63 -5.21 -15.75
C PHE A 661 3.33 -5.16 -17.25
N THR A 662 2.37 -5.97 -17.69
CA THR A 662 1.93 -6.01 -19.09
C THR A 662 1.40 -4.64 -19.54
N GLU A 663 0.87 -3.85 -18.61
CA GLU A 663 0.29 -2.53 -18.85
C GLU A 663 1.33 -1.51 -19.35
N ILE A 664 2.57 -1.55 -18.83
CA ILE A 664 3.64 -0.65 -19.29
C ILE A 664 4.11 -1.05 -20.69
N HIS A 665 4.19 -2.35 -20.99
CA HIS A 665 4.54 -2.83 -22.33
C HIS A 665 3.44 -2.54 -23.36
N SER A 666 2.18 -2.73 -22.98
CA SER A 666 1.03 -2.31 -23.78
C SER A 666 1.07 -0.81 -24.03
N LEU A 667 1.40 -0.02 -23.00
CA LEU A 667 1.52 1.43 -23.12
C LEU A 667 2.66 1.88 -24.03
N LEU A 668 3.86 1.28 -23.89
CA LEU A 668 5.00 1.50 -24.79
C LEU A 668 4.63 1.11 -26.23
N THR A 669 3.87 0.04 -26.40
CA THR A 669 3.39 -0.42 -27.72
C THR A 669 2.40 0.56 -28.36
N VAL A 670 1.43 1.06 -27.58
CA VAL A 670 0.46 2.08 -28.03
C VAL A 670 1.17 3.36 -28.48
N HIS A 671 2.25 3.73 -27.79
CA HIS A 671 3.04 4.93 -28.10
C HIS A 671 4.18 4.68 -29.11
N HIS A 672 4.28 3.48 -29.69
CA HIS A 672 5.34 3.08 -30.62
C HIS A 672 6.78 3.21 -30.05
N LEU A 673 6.93 3.12 -28.73
CA LEU A 673 8.20 3.16 -28.00
C LEU A 673 8.72 1.73 -27.76
N LYS A 674 9.03 1.00 -28.83
CA LYS A 674 9.43 -0.42 -28.78
C LYS A 674 10.96 -0.60 -28.79
N PRO A 675 11.48 -1.75 -28.31
CA PRO A 675 12.88 -2.13 -28.50
C PRO A 675 13.27 -2.17 -29.99
N PRO A 676 14.53 -1.83 -30.35
CA PRO A 676 15.65 -1.56 -29.45
C PRO A 676 15.70 -0.12 -28.90
N SER A 677 14.83 0.78 -29.37
CA SER A 677 14.95 2.22 -29.11
C SER A 677 14.53 2.65 -27.71
N VAL A 678 13.64 1.91 -27.04
CA VAL A 678 13.25 2.13 -25.64
C VAL A 678 13.11 0.80 -24.93
N ILE A 679 13.80 0.63 -23.80
CA ILE A 679 13.73 -0.58 -22.96
C ILE A 679 13.37 -0.20 -21.51
N VAL A 680 12.66 -1.11 -20.83
CA VAL A 680 12.41 -1.01 -19.39
C VAL A 680 13.62 -1.61 -18.69
N GLU A 681 14.43 -0.77 -18.05
CA GLU A 681 15.69 -1.18 -17.43
C GLU A 681 15.48 -1.73 -16.03
N ARG A 682 14.72 -1.01 -15.20
CA ARG A 682 14.41 -1.44 -13.83
C ARG A 682 13.07 -0.94 -13.35
N PHE A 683 12.53 -1.69 -12.39
CA PHE A 683 11.31 -1.38 -11.67
C PHE A 683 11.60 -1.43 -10.16
N THR A 684 11.12 -0.45 -9.41
CA THR A 684 11.25 -0.42 -7.95
C THR A 684 9.90 -0.19 -7.29
N THR A 685 9.66 -0.93 -6.20
CA THR A 685 8.56 -0.68 -5.28
C THR A 685 9.18 -0.22 -3.97
N ASP A 686 8.87 0.99 -3.57
CA ASP A 686 9.18 1.51 -2.25
C ASP A 686 7.96 1.30 -1.36
N GLN A 687 8.19 0.86 -0.12
CA GLN A 687 7.15 0.73 0.90
C GLN A 687 7.45 1.72 2.02
N ASN A 688 6.41 2.40 2.49
CA ASN A 688 6.44 3.27 3.64
C ASN A 688 5.39 2.78 4.63
N VAL A 689 5.84 2.37 5.81
CA VAL A 689 4.98 2.02 6.93
C VAL A 689 4.73 3.30 7.72
N SER A 690 3.46 3.68 7.85
CA SER A 690 3.05 4.76 8.74
C SER A 690 2.42 4.16 9.98
N LEU A 691 2.83 4.64 11.16
CA LEU A 691 2.35 4.17 12.46
C LEU A 691 1.88 5.36 13.30
N THR A 692 0.68 5.25 13.87
CA THR A 692 0.14 6.29 14.77
C THR A 692 0.18 5.82 16.21
N LEU A 693 0.79 6.62 17.08
CA LEU A 693 0.81 6.44 18.53
C LEU A 693 -0.19 7.39 19.17
N ASN A 694 -1.08 6.82 19.99
CA ASN A 694 -2.04 7.57 20.78
C ASN A 694 -1.73 7.44 22.28
N ILE A 695 -1.67 8.59 22.96
CA ILE A 695 -1.49 8.67 24.40
C ILE A 695 -2.72 9.35 24.98
N ALA A 696 -3.55 8.56 25.66
CA ALA A 696 -4.74 9.05 26.34
C ALA A 696 -4.37 9.51 27.76
N LEU A 697 -4.46 10.81 28.00
CA LEU A 697 -4.43 11.39 29.33
C LEU A 697 -5.83 11.32 29.90
N ASP A 698 -5.98 10.73 31.08
CA ASP A 698 -7.24 10.67 31.83
C ASP A 698 -7.08 11.37 33.18
N LYS A 699 -7.90 12.40 33.40
CA LYS A 699 -7.91 13.25 34.61
C LYS A 699 -6.50 13.68 35.06
N PHE A 700 -5.62 13.90 34.11
CA PHE A 700 -4.23 14.27 34.35
C PHE A 700 -4.13 15.66 35.01
N THR A 701 -3.10 15.84 35.85
CA THR A 701 -2.82 17.13 36.49
C THR A 701 -1.44 17.63 36.08
N PHE A 702 -1.42 18.70 35.29
CA PHE A 702 -0.21 19.40 34.90
C PHE A 702 0.22 20.38 35.99
N LYS A 703 1.46 20.25 36.47
CA LYS A 703 1.98 21.08 37.57
C LYS A 703 3.05 22.02 37.07
N ASN A 704 2.89 23.32 37.37
CA ASN A 704 3.95 24.31 37.22
C ASN A 704 4.40 24.75 38.60
N LEU A 705 5.61 24.35 38.98
CA LEU A 705 6.21 24.64 40.29
C LEU A 705 6.95 25.99 40.32
N SER A 706 6.88 26.77 39.24
CA SER A 706 7.49 28.10 39.21
C SER A 706 6.65 29.06 40.04
N GLU A 707 7.34 29.91 40.81
CA GLU A 707 6.72 30.94 41.65
C GLU A 707 6.50 32.25 40.89
N TYR A 708 5.34 32.87 41.08
CA TYR A 708 4.95 34.13 40.44
C TYR A 708 4.37 35.13 41.44
N THR A 709 4.42 36.41 41.07
CA THR A 709 4.00 37.51 41.96
C THR A 709 2.48 37.67 42.04
N SER A 710 1.72 37.08 41.11
CA SER A 710 0.26 37.13 41.11
C SER A 710 -0.39 35.82 40.65
N LYS A 711 -1.59 35.53 41.18
CA LYS A 711 -2.42 34.38 40.76
C LYS A 711 -2.69 34.38 39.26
N LYS A 712 -3.02 35.55 38.69
CA LYS A 712 -3.31 35.71 37.26
C LYS A 712 -2.10 35.39 36.38
N GLU A 713 -0.91 35.82 36.80
CA GLU A 713 0.34 35.52 36.11
C GLU A 713 0.66 34.03 36.18
N ALA A 714 0.57 33.42 37.37
CA ALA A 714 0.78 31.98 37.55
C ALA A 714 -0.12 31.16 36.63
N THR A 715 -1.43 31.45 36.62
CA THR A 715 -2.39 30.77 35.73
C THR A 715 -2.05 30.95 34.26
N ARG A 716 -1.76 32.18 33.80
CA ARG A 716 -1.42 32.46 32.39
C ARG A 716 -0.17 31.69 31.95
N LYS A 717 0.88 31.72 32.77
CA LYS A 717 2.15 31.04 32.49
C LYS A 717 1.98 29.52 32.49
N THR A 718 1.19 28.96 33.40
CA THR A 718 0.88 27.53 33.41
C THR A 718 0.10 27.10 32.16
N TYR A 719 -0.90 27.87 31.72
CA TYR A 719 -1.61 27.58 30.45
C TYR A 719 -0.70 27.69 29.23
N CYS A 720 0.25 28.62 29.24
CA CYS A 720 1.24 28.77 28.16
C CYS A 720 2.13 27.52 28.06
N LEU A 721 2.68 27.06 29.19
CA LEU A 721 3.47 25.83 29.25
C LEU A 721 2.67 24.60 28.85
N LEU A 722 1.43 24.47 29.33
CA LEU A 722 0.54 23.37 28.96
C LEU A 722 0.23 23.37 27.46
N GLY A 723 -0.06 24.53 26.88
CA GLY A 723 -0.35 24.66 25.45
C GLY A 723 0.85 24.27 24.57
N PHE A 724 2.07 24.61 25.00
CA PHE A 724 3.29 24.13 24.33
C PHE A 724 3.48 22.62 24.46
N ALA A 725 3.27 22.07 25.66
CA ALA A 725 3.44 20.64 25.93
C ALA A 725 2.42 19.78 25.16
N LEU A 726 1.19 20.28 24.98
CA LEU A 726 0.13 19.63 24.20
C LEU A 726 0.22 19.89 22.69
N GLY A 727 1.15 20.74 22.23
CA GLY A 727 1.28 21.09 20.81
C GLY A 727 0.12 21.94 20.25
N ILE A 728 -0.61 22.66 21.11
CA ILE A 728 -1.78 23.48 20.70
C ILE A 728 -1.32 24.72 19.91
N PHE A 729 -0.16 25.27 20.25
CA PHE A 729 0.42 26.42 19.55
C PHE A 729 1.97 26.42 19.68
N PRO A 730 2.70 27.05 18.74
CA PRO A 730 4.17 27.08 18.74
C PRO A 730 4.73 27.99 19.85
N LYS A 731 6.01 27.79 20.20
CA LYS A 731 6.70 28.45 21.34
C LYS A 731 6.75 29.99 21.27
N ASP A 732 6.56 30.57 20.10
CA ASP A 732 6.55 32.01 19.83
C ASP A 732 5.16 32.67 20.02
N THR A 733 4.15 31.90 20.44
CA THR A 733 2.80 32.40 20.66
C THR A 733 2.73 33.39 21.82
N ASP A 734 2.01 34.51 21.60
CA ASP A 734 1.72 35.51 22.63
C ASP A 734 1.06 34.88 23.87
N GLU A 735 1.79 34.90 25.00
CA GLU A 735 1.37 34.31 26.27
C GLU A 735 0.02 34.84 26.75
N ASN A 736 -0.38 36.05 26.36
CA ASN A 736 -1.67 36.62 26.73
C ASN A 736 -2.86 35.89 26.10
N LYS A 737 -2.63 35.17 25.00
CA LYS A 737 -3.65 34.39 24.30
C LYS A 737 -3.67 32.93 24.72
N ALA A 738 -2.66 32.46 25.47
CA ALA A 738 -2.48 31.05 25.80
C ALA A 738 -3.72 30.41 26.45
N THR A 739 -4.26 31.03 27.51
CA THR A 739 -5.46 30.50 28.20
C THR A 739 -6.66 30.37 27.27
N MET A 740 -6.89 31.37 26.40
CA MET A 740 -7.99 31.35 25.43
C MET A 740 -7.81 30.22 24.43
N LEU A 741 -6.61 30.08 23.86
CA LEU A 741 -6.30 29.08 22.84
C LEU A 741 -6.42 27.65 23.39
N VAL A 742 -5.92 27.39 24.60
CA VAL A 742 -6.08 26.08 25.25
C VAL A 742 -7.55 25.76 25.49
N LYS A 743 -8.32 26.68 26.10
CA LYS A 743 -9.75 26.44 26.36
C LYS A 743 -10.56 26.28 25.06
N GLN A 744 -10.21 27.02 24.02
CA GLN A 744 -10.82 26.89 22.70
C GLN A 744 -10.53 25.53 22.05
N ASP A 745 -9.29 25.03 22.14
CA ASP A 745 -8.93 23.71 21.62
C ASP A 745 -9.72 22.60 22.32
N PHE A 746 -9.79 22.63 23.64
CA PHE A 746 -10.60 21.67 24.42
C PHE A 746 -12.08 21.74 24.02
N SER A 747 -12.63 22.95 23.87
CA SER A 747 -14.02 23.14 23.45
C SER A 747 -14.28 22.62 22.03
N LYS A 748 -13.36 22.85 21.08
CA LYS A 748 -13.45 22.34 19.70
C LYS A 748 -13.42 20.81 19.65
N LYS A 749 -12.65 20.20 20.55
CA LYS A 749 -12.58 18.74 20.70
C LYS A 749 -13.70 18.16 21.56
N THR A 750 -14.65 18.99 22.01
CA THR A 750 -15.77 18.60 22.87
C THR A 750 -15.30 17.98 24.20
N LEU A 751 -14.14 18.41 24.70
CA LEU A 751 -13.53 17.95 25.95
C LEU A 751 -13.94 18.87 27.11
N ALA A 752 -14.00 18.30 28.32
CA ALA A 752 -14.23 19.08 29.53
C ALA A 752 -13.12 20.11 29.73
N LEU A 753 -13.48 21.34 30.10
CA LEU A 753 -12.49 22.39 30.32
C LEU A 753 -11.63 22.05 31.54
N PRO A 754 -10.30 22.23 31.43
CA PRO A 754 -9.39 21.88 32.51
C PRO A 754 -9.50 22.90 33.66
N LYS A 755 -9.32 22.43 34.91
CA LYS A 755 -9.55 23.22 36.12
C LYS A 755 -8.27 23.82 36.69
N GLU A 756 -8.29 25.10 37.03
CA GLU A 756 -7.16 25.78 37.65
C GLU A 756 -7.11 25.53 39.17
N ILE A 757 -5.95 25.07 39.64
CA ILE A 757 -5.63 24.91 41.07
C ILE A 757 -4.50 25.90 41.35
N VAL A 758 -4.81 27.00 42.05
CA VAL A 758 -3.84 28.07 42.35
C VAL A 758 -3.55 28.07 43.84
N ASP A 759 -2.30 27.85 44.20
CA ASP A 759 -1.82 27.77 45.58
C ASP A 759 -0.77 28.87 45.84
N GLY A 760 -0.55 29.21 47.11
CA GLY A 760 0.45 30.18 47.55
C GLY A 760 -0.08 31.32 48.43
N GLU A 761 0.83 32.01 49.12
CA GLU A 761 0.53 33.06 50.10
C GLU A 761 1.19 34.41 49.73
N LYS A 762 0.42 35.50 49.90
CA LYS A 762 0.79 36.94 49.86
C LYS A 762 1.58 37.43 48.63
N THR A 763 2.77 36.91 48.37
CA THR A 763 3.71 37.39 47.35
C THR A 763 4.24 36.30 46.41
N SER A 764 3.93 35.02 46.66
CA SER A 764 4.34 33.89 45.83
C SER A 764 3.16 32.98 45.54
N PHE A 765 2.90 32.74 44.26
CA PHE A 765 1.81 31.90 43.75
C PHE A 765 2.33 30.92 42.70
N TRP A 766 1.81 29.70 42.72
CA TRP A 766 2.01 28.72 41.64
C TRP A 766 0.66 28.14 41.23
N CYS A 767 0.60 27.53 40.04
CA CYS A 767 -0.65 27.05 39.48
C CYS A 767 -0.47 25.67 38.85
N SER A 768 -1.37 24.75 39.17
CA SER A 768 -1.55 23.48 38.49
C SER A 768 -2.86 23.50 37.71
N ILE A 769 -2.93 22.73 36.64
CA ILE A 769 -4.13 22.54 35.82
C ILE A 769 -4.54 21.08 35.92
N GLY A 770 -5.68 20.81 36.56
CA GLY A 770 -6.20 19.48 36.82
C GLY A 770 -7.34 19.07 35.89
N GLU A 771 -7.78 17.82 36.06
CA GLU A 771 -8.88 17.20 35.29
C GLU A 771 -8.67 17.23 33.77
N ILE A 772 -7.42 17.11 33.32
CA ILE A 772 -7.09 17.08 31.90
C ILE A 772 -7.39 15.69 31.35
N THR A 773 -8.45 15.57 30.56
CA THR A 773 -8.69 14.40 29.70
C THR A 773 -8.41 14.80 28.25
N TYR A 774 -7.35 14.25 27.66
CA TYR A 774 -6.83 14.69 26.34
C TYR A 774 -6.05 13.58 25.65
N THR A 775 -6.24 13.41 24.33
CA THR A 775 -5.48 12.44 23.54
C THR A 775 -4.39 13.15 22.74
N LEU A 776 -3.14 12.75 22.96
CA LEU A 776 -1.99 13.14 22.15
C LEU A 776 -1.77 12.11 21.04
N THR A 777 -1.52 12.58 19.83
CA THR A 777 -1.33 11.73 18.65
C THR A 777 0.00 12.06 18.01
N TYR A 778 0.81 11.04 17.74
CA TYR A 778 2.08 11.15 17.04
C TYR A 778 2.08 10.21 15.84
N GLU A 779 2.45 10.71 14.67
CA GLU A 779 2.56 9.93 13.45
C GLU A 779 4.03 9.78 13.07
N GLY A 780 4.49 8.55 12.89
CA GLY A 780 5.82 8.24 12.41
C GLY A 780 5.80 7.39 11.16
N GLN A 781 6.89 7.47 10.40
CA GLN A 781 7.03 6.84 9.10
C GLN A 781 8.39 6.16 8.99
N GLY A 782 8.47 5.06 8.24
CA GLY A 782 9.69 4.30 8.03
C GLY A 782 9.56 3.28 6.92
N SER A 783 10.69 2.77 6.44
CA SER A 783 10.67 1.69 5.43
C SER A 783 10.27 0.33 6.03
N THR A 784 10.30 0.24 7.36
CA THR A 784 9.89 -0.91 8.17
C THR A 784 9.02 -0.46 9.35
N GLU A 785 8.30 -1.40 9.95
CA GLU A 785 7.52 -1.16 11.17
C GLU A 785 8.41 -0.65 12.32
N ASP A 786 9.59 -1.24 12.50
CA ASP A 786 10.53 -0.83 13.56
C ASP A 786 11.04 0.61 13.36
N GLU A 787 11.33 1.01 12.12
CA GLU A 787 11.72 2.38 11.78
C GLU A 787 10.57 3.37 12.00
N ALA A 788 9.37 3.01 11.58
CA ALA A 788 8.18 3.82 11.80
C ALA A 788 7.90 3.99 13.30
N LYS A 789 7.98 2.91 14.07
CA LYS A 789 7.82 2.90 15.52
C LYS A 789 8.89 3.75 16.21
N GLN A 790 10.15 3.63 15.79
CA GLN A 790 11.23 4.47 16.32
C GLN A 790 11.02 5.96 16.00
N ASP A 791 10.61 6.30 14.78
CA ASP A 791 10.30 7.69 14.39
C ASP A 791 9.13 8.25 15.22
N THR A 792 8.06 7.48 15.39
CA THR A 792 6.91 7.87 16.23
C THR A 792 7.32 8.10 17.68
N LEU A 793 8.08 7.17 18.27
CA LEU A 793 8.56 7.29 19.65
C LEU A 793 9.52 8.48 19.82
N ASN A 794 10.41 8.73 18.86
CA ASN A 794 11.29 9.90 18.86
C ASN A 794 10.50 11.21 18.84
N LYS A 795 9.44 11.28 18.02
CA LYS A 795 8.54 12.45 17.99
C LYS A 795 7.82 12.64 19.32
N ALA A 796 7.33 11.56 19.94
CA ALA A 796 6.73 11.63 21.27
C ALA A 796 7.75 12.11 22.33
N LEU A 797 9.00 11.64 22.28
CA LEU A 797 10.06 12.07 23.19
C LEU A 797 10.40 13.56 23.11
N LEU A 798 10.10 14.25 22.01
CA LEU A 798 10.39 15.69 21.87
C LEU A 798 9.45 16.56 22.70
N THR A 799 8.21 16.11 22.93
CA THR A 799 7.15 16.92 23.54
C THR A 799 6.69 16.34 24.88
N LEU A 800 6.55 15.02 24.97
CA LEU A 800 5.99 14.33 26.11
C LEU A 800 6.73 14.56 27.45
N PRO A 801 8.08 14.62 27.51
CA PRO A 801 8.79 14.84 28.78
C PRO A 801 8.40 16.14 29.46
N SER A 802 8.16 17.20 28.67
CA SER A 802 7.80 18.52 29.18
C SER A 802 6.45 18.54 29.88
N LEU A 803 5.54 17.64 29.49
CA LEU A 803 4.24 17.46 30.13
C LEU A 803 4.36 16.89 31.55
N PHE A 804 5.40 16.08 31.79
CA PHE A 804 5.67 15.43 33.07
C PHE A 804 6.75 16.17 33.89
N GLY A 805 7.13 17.39 33.49
CA GLY A 805 8.11 18.21 34.21
C GLY A 805 9.57 17.82 33.98
N PHE A 806 9.87 17.04 32.93
CA PHE A 806 11.23 16.70 32.53
C PHE A 806 11.64 17.48 31.28
N PRO A 807 12.79 18.18 31.26
CA PRO A 807 13.21 18.94 30.09
C PRO A 807 13.59 18.03 28.90
N HIS A 808 14.28 16.92 29.18
CA HIS A 808 14.67 15.90 28.21
C HIS A 808 14.76 14.53 28.88
N LEU A 809 14.57 13.46 28.11
CA LEU A 809 14.88 12.10 28.53
C LEU A 809 16.21 11.62 27.92
N PRO A 810 16.90 10.65 28.55
CA PRO A 810 18.12 10.07 28.00
C PRO A 810 17.84 9.47 26.62
N LYS A 811 18.74 9.67 25.66
CA LYS A 811 18.66 8.98 24.37
C LYS A 811 18.92 7.49 24.59
N SER A 812 17.93 6.66 24.29
CA SER A 812 17.99 5.20 24.22
C SER A 812 18.69 4.74 22.95
N SER A 813 19.21 3.51 22.99
CA SER A 813 19.92 2.89 21.85
C SER A 813 19.02 1.98 21.01
N SER A 814 17.84 1.63 21.53
CA SER A 814 16.87 0.75 20.87
C SER A 814 15.42 1.22 21.05
N THR A 815 14.54 0.76 20.16
CA THR A 815 13.10 1.06 20.15
C THR A 815 12.41 0.61 21.43
N GLY A 816 12.72 -0.61 21.91
CA GLY A 816 12.12 -1.16 23.14
C GLY A 816 12.48 -0.36 24.40
N GLU A 817 13.75 0.02 24.54
CA GLU A 817 14.18 0.88 25.66
C GLU A 817 13.46 2.22 25.68
N THR A 818 13.19 2.78 24.49
CA THR A 818 12.48 4.06 24.34
C THR A 818 11.03 3.95 24.80
N GLU A 819 10.37 2.86 24.39
CA GLU A 819 8.99 2.55 24.76
C GLU A 819 8.85 2.33 26.27
N ASP A 820 9.76 1.55 26.87
CA ASP A 820 9.80 1.30 28.31
C ASP A 820 10.02 2.59 29.12
N GLN A 821 10.90 3.48 28.64
CA GLN A 821 11.12 4.78 29.28
C GLN A 821 9.85 5.63 29.31
N ILE A 822 9.12 5.69 28.18
CA ILE A 822 7.87 6.46 28.10
C ILE A 822 6.77 5.80 28.95
N ASN A 823 6.60 4.48 28.88
CA ASN A 823 5.63 3.75 29.70
C ASN A 823 5.91 3.93 31.20
N SER A 824 7.18 3.95 31.61
CA SER A 824 7.56 4.24 33.00
C SER A 824 7.10 5.63 33.45
N LEU A 825 7.19 6.65 32.58
CA LEU A 825 6.71 7.99 32.88
C LEU A 825 5.19 8.06 32.95
N LEU A 826 4.49 7.42 32.01
CA LEU A 826 3.03 7.35 31.99
C LEU A 826 2.51 6.69 33.27
N ARG A 827 3.07 5.53 33.65
CA ARG A 827 2.70 4.82 34.88
C ARG A 827 2.98 5.63 36.14
N LYS A 828 4.13 6.33 36.22
CA LYS A 828 4.43 7.26 37.34
C LYS A 828 3.41 8.38 37.46
N ALA A 829 2.80 8.79 36.36
CA ALA A 829 1.74 9.79 36.32
C ALA A 829 0.31 9.20 36.42
N GLY A 830 0.18 7.89 36.70
CA GLY A 830 -1.11 7.19 36.78
C GLY A 830 -1.84 7.06 35.45
N GLN A 831 -1.12 7.16 34.32
CA GLN A 831 -1.67 7.05 32.97
C GLN A 831 -1.46 5.64 32.40
N LYS A 832 -2.26 5.30 31.38
CA LYS A 832 -2.15 4.02 30.67
C LYS A 832 -0.87 3.99 29.82
N ASP A 833 -0.40 2.78 29.53
CA ASP A 833 0.72 2.57 28.61
C ASP A 833 0.39 3.02 27.19
N LEU A 834 1.45 3.19 26.40
CA LEU A 834 1.41 3.53 24.99
C LEU A 834 0.49 2.59 24.21
N THR A 835 -0.35 3.16 23.36
CA THR A 835 -1.22 2.40 22.45
C THR A 835 -0.95 2.85 21.03
N PHE A 836 -0.57 1.90 20.17
CA PHE A 836 -0.44 2.13 18.74
C PHE A 836 -1.75 1.73 18.05
N SER A 837 -2.21 2.56 17.13
CA SER A 837 -3.48 2.33 16.45
C SER A 837 -3.32 2.74 14.99
N ASP A 838 -3.44 1.76 14.10
CA ASP A 838 -3.28 1.83 12.65
C ASP A 838 -1.82 1.81 12.16
N GLU A 839 -1.47 0.66 11.58
CA GLU A 839 -0.39 0.51 10.61
C GLU A 839 -0.97 0.72 9.21
N ARG A 840 -0.39 1.64 8.44
CA ARG A 840 -0.73 1.82 7.03
C ARG A 840 0.50 1.53 6.18
N ASN A 841 0.37 0.54 5.31
CA ASN A 841 1.38 0.23 4.31
C ASN A 841 1.10 1.06 3.06
N GLN A 842 1.92 2.07 2.82
CA GLN A 842 1.86 2.85 1.61
C GLN A 842 2.94 2.39 0.64
N HIS A 843 2.61 2.42 -0.65
CA HIS A 843 3.44 1.91 -1.72
C HIS A 843 3.69 3.03 -2.72
N LYS A 844 4.91 3.08 -3.21
CA LYS A 844 5.28 3.92 -4.33
C LYS A 844 6.00 3.07 -5.35
N VAL A 845 5.64 3.28 -6.60
CA VAL A 845 6.11 2.46 -7.70
C VAL A 845 6.83 3.35 -8.71
N SER A 846 8.04 2.94 -9.08
CA SER A 846 8.90 3.67 -10.01
C SER A 846 9.41 2.77 -11.12
N VAL A 847 9.56 3.32 -12.33
CA VAL A 847 10.19 2.65 -13.47
C VAL A 847 11.37 3.47 -13.97
N THR A 848 12.40 2.81 -14.47
CA THR A 848 13.48 3.44 -15.25
C THR A 848 13.42 2.93 -16.67
N LEU A 849 13.33 3.84 -17.62
CA LEU A 849 13.32 3.58 -19.05
C LEU A 849 14.65 4.02 -19.65
N ALA A 850 15.27 3.18 -20.47
CA ALA A 850 16.45 3.55 -21.23
C ALA A 850 16.07 3.74 -22.70
N PHE A 851 16.31 4.93 -23.21
CA PHE A 851 16.20 5.30 -24.61
C PHE A 851 17.58 5.13 -25.25
N SER A 852 17.64 4.43 -26.38
CA SER A 852 18.87 4.14 -27.12
C SER A 852 18.70 4.61 -28.56
N ASP A 853 19.49 5.62 -28.94
CA ASP A 853 19.51 6.23 -30.27
C ASP A 853 18.12 6.61 -30.78
N TYR A 854 17.26 7.03 -29.84
CA TYR A 854 15.87 7.34 -30.13
C TYR A 854 15.78 8.58 -30.99
N THR A 855 15.03 8.46 -32.09
CA THR A 855 14.91 9.49 -33.12
C THR A 855 13.54 10.15 -33.04
N MET A 856 13.52 11.48 -32.99
CA MET A 856 12.33 12.31 -33.17
C MET A 856 12.49 13.19 -34.41
N THR A 857 11.40 13.41 -35.15
CA THR A 857 11.40 14.25 -36.36
C THR A 857 10.32 15.32 -36.27
N SER A 858 10.57 16.48 -36.88
CA SER A 858 9.57 17.56 -36.99
C SER A 858 9.63 18.20 -38.38
N LYS A 859 8.45 18.40 -38.97
CA LYS A 859 8.27 18.95 -40.34
C LYS A 859 7.34 20.17 -40.39
N MET A 860 6.82 20.62 -39.25
CA MET A 860 5.64 21.49 -39.16
C MET A 860 5.90 22.99 -39.28
N GLN A 861 7.13 23.45 -39.02
CA GLN A 861 7.42 24.87 -38.93
C GLN A 861 7.99 25.45 -40.23
N ARG A 862 7.77 26.76 -40.42
CA ARG A 862 8.14 27.50 -41.64
C ARG A 862 9.64 27.54 -41.85
N THR A 863 10.42 27.32 -40.79
CA THR A 863 11.89 27.33 -40.83
C THR A 863 12.50 26.14 -40.08
N LYS A 864 13.69 25.72 -40.53
CA LYS A 864 14.51 24.70 -39.85
C LYS A 864 14.83 25.05 -38.39
N LYS A 865 15.01 26.35 -38.10
CA LYS A 865 15.29 26.87 -36.75
C LYS A 865 14.09 26.67 -35.81
N GLU A 866 12.88 26.88 -36.29
CA GLU A 866 11.66 26.67 -35.51
C GLU A 866 11.42 25.17 -35.25
N ASN A 867 11.66 24.30 -36.24
CA ASN A 867 11.58 22.84 -36.04
C ASN A 867 12.62 22.35 -35.01
N ARG A 868 13.84 22.88 -35.05
CA ARG A 868 14.87 22.58 -34.05
C ARG A 868 14.50 23.09 -32.65
N ASN A 869 13.92 24.30 -32.55
CA ASN A 869 13.46 24.84 -31.28
C ASN A 869 12.30 24.03 -30.69
N LEU A 870 11.37 23.55 -31.52
CA LEU A 870 10.27 22.68 -31.10
C LEU A 870 10.81 21.38 -30.51
N LEU A 871 11.68 20.67 -31.24
CA LEU A 871 12.31 19.44 -30.76
C LEU A 871 13.15 19.68 -29.49
N SER A 872 13.84 20.82 -29.38
CA SER A 872 14.60 21.18 -28.17
C SER A 872 13.72 21.50 -26.97
N ASN A 873 12.50 22.03 -27.17
CA ASN A 873 11.56 22.32 -26.08
C ASN A 873 10.87 21.05 -25.57
N VAL A 874 10.66 20.08 -26.46
CA VAL A 874 10.10 18.75 -26.13
C VAL A 874 11.12 17.91 -25.38
N LEU A 875 12.41 18.05 -25.71
CA LEU A 875 13.53 17.41 -25.04
C LEU A 875 13.96 18.27 -23.83
N TRP A 876 13.22 18.15 -22.73
CA TRP A 876 13.45 18.76 -21.40
C TRP A 876 14.82 18.43 -20.75
N MET A 877 15.74 17.82 -21.50
CA MET A 877 17.05 17.29 -21.12
C MET A 877 18.04 18.37 -20.67
N THR A 878 17.97 19.57 -21.24
CA THR A 878 18.87 20.70 -20.93
C THR A 878 18.71 21.20 -19.50
N LYS A 879 17.55 20.97 -18.87
CA LYS A 879 17.26 21.38 -17.48
C LYS A 879 17.79 20.38 -16.44
N TRP A 880 18.18 19.17 -16.86
CA TRP A 880 18.56 18.05 -15.98
C TRP A 880 20.01 17.59 -16.15
N GLY A 881 20.81 18.31 -16.95
CA GLY A 881 22.23 17.99 -17.16
C GLY A 881 22.48 16.70 -17.94
N LEU A 882 21.50 16.25 -18.72
CA LEU A 882 21.59 15.03 -19.54
C LEU A 882 22.26 15.33 -20.90
N GLN A 883 22.80 14.31 -21.57
CA GLN A 883 23.46 14.48 -22.87
C GLN A 883 22.54 15.20 -23.87
N GLN A 884 23.09 16.19 -24.56
CA GLN A 884 22.31 16.98 -25.51
C GLN A 884 21.94 16.13 -26.74
N PRO A 885 20.69 16.22 -27.22
CA PRO A 885 20.28 15.57 -28.45
C PRO A 885 21.09 16.08 -29.65
N VAL A 886 21.47 15.17 -30.54
CA VAL A 886 22.12 15.50 -31.81
C VAL A 886 21.05 15.86 -32.82
N PHE A 887 21.10 17.09 -33.34
CA PHE A 887 20.16 17.55 -34.35
C PHE A 887 20.76 17.43 -35.75
N THR A 888 20.02 16.83 -36.68
CA THR A 888 20.36 16.77 -38.10
C THR A 888 19.20 17.27 -38.94
N ASP A 889 19.49 17.94 -40.05
CA ASP A 889 18.47 18.28 -41.05
C ASP A 889 18.06 17.00 -41.79
N THR A 890 16.77 16.87 -42.17
CA THR A 890 16.33 15.76 -43.03
C THR A 890 16.55 16.09 -44.51
N GLU A 891 16.45 15.10 -45.40
CA GLU A 891 16.58 15.29 -46.87
C GLU A 891 15.48 16.20 -47.45
N GLU A 892 14.41 16.42 -46.71
CA GLU A 892 13.31 17.31 -47.05
C GLU A 892 13.67 18.77 -46.67
N ALA A 893 13.39 19.73 -47.56
CA ALA A 893 13.92 21.10 -47.50
C ALA A 893 13.73 21.87 -46.16
N LEU A 894 12.80 21.46 -45.29
CA LEU A 894 12.46 22.13 -44.02
C LEU A 894 12.45 21.22 -42.78
N GLY A 895 12.69 19.91 -42.92
CA GLY A 895 12.57 18.98 -41.79
C GLY A 895 13.80 18.93 -40.87
N CYS A 896 13.58 18.64 -39.59
CA CYS A 896 14.62 18.47 -38.58
C CYS A 896 14.44 17.15 -37.82
N LYS A 897 15.54 16.49 -37.50
CA LYS A 897 15.62 15.25 -36.73
C LYS A 897 16.48 15.47 -35.49
N ALA A 898 16.07 14.91 -34.36
CA ALA A 898 16.82 14.87 -33.10
C ALA A 898 17.06 13.41 -32.68
N VAL A 899 18.29 13.05 -32.36
CA VAL A 899 18.67 11.71 -31.88
C VAL A 899 19.28 11.82 -30.48
N PHE A 900 18.85 10.96 -29.55
CA PHE A 900 19.38 10.94 -28.19
C PHE A 900 19.30 9.57 -27.53
N SER A 901 20.14 9.38 -26.51
CA SER A 901 20.15 8.23 -25.63
C SER A 901 20.08 8.72 -24.18
N VAL A 902 19.13 8.20 -23.39
CA VAL A 902 18.90 8.68 -22.01
C VAL A 902 18.24 7.64 -21.12
N GLN A 903 18.62 7.62 -19.84
CA GLN A 903 17.89 6.90 -18.79
C GLN A 903 16.94 7.83 -18.05
N LEU A 904 15.72 7.37 -17.86
CA LEU A 904 14.58 8.19 -17.50
C LEU A 904 13.81 7.50 -16.38
N SER A 905 13.97 8.00 -15.15
CA SER A 905 13.23 7.49 -14.00
C SER A 905 11.90 8.22 -13.85
N CYS A 906 10.82 7.46 -13.68
CA CYS A 906 9.46 7.95 -13.57
C CYS A 906 8.75 7.28 -12.39
N SER A 907 8.07 8.10 -11.58
CA SER A 907 7.20 7.66 -10.50
C SER A 907 6.08 8.67 -10.31
N HIS A 908 4.96 8.22 -9.76
CA HIS A 908 3.91 9.14 -9.31
C HIS A 908 4.39 9.86 -8.04
N PRO A 909 4.09 11.17 -7.84
CA PRO A 909 4.55 11.90 -6.65
C PRO A 909 4.01 11.30 -5.36
N ASP A 910 2.73 10.92 -5.36
CA ASP A 910 1.99 10.45 -4.19
C ASP A 910 2.26 8.97 -3.85
N TRP A 911 2.07 8.63 -2.57
CA TRP A 911 2.08 7.26 -2.05
C TRP A 911 0.66 6.69 -2.02
N GLU A 912 0.51 5.37 -2.21
CA GLU A 912 -0.81 4.72 -2.29
C GLU A 912 -0.92 3.55 -1.31
N ASP A 913 -2.06 3.42 -0.63
CA ASP A 913 -2.28 2.38 0.39
C ASP A 913 -2.31 0.95 -0.18
N LYS A 914 -2.47 0.81 -1.51
CA LYS A 914 -2.44 -0.47 -2.20
C LYS A 914 -1.42 -0.44 -3.32
N LEU A 915 -0.61 -1.50 -3.42
CA LEU A 915 0.37 -1.65 -4.48
C LEU A 915 -0.26 -1.46 -5.87
N GLU A 916 -1.39 -2.11 -6.14
CA GLU A 916 -2.09 -1.99 -7.44
C GLU A 916 -2.54 -0.56 -7.78
N ALA A 917 -2.88 0.25 -6.78
CA ALA A 917 -3.20 1.66 -7.01
C ALA A 917 -1.94 2.45 -7.39
N ALA A 918 -0.81 2.22 -6.72
CA ALA A 918 0.49 2.81 -7.08
C ALA A 918 0.91 2.44 -8.51
N LYS A 919 0.67 1.18 -8.92
CA LYS A 919 0.90 0.70 -10.29
C LYS A 919 0.09 1.49 -11.30
N MET A 920 -1.22 1.61 -11.08
CA MET A 920 -2.11 2.34 -11.99
C MET A 920 -1.72 3.82 -12.10
N LYS A 921 -1.33 4.45 -11.01
CA LYS A 921 -0.84 5.83 -10.97
C LYS A 921 0.46 6.00 -11.74
N LEU A 922 1.39 5.05 -11.65
CA LEU A 922 2.59 5.04 -12.49
C LEU A 922 2.22 4.95 -13.98
N VAL A 923 1.31 4.03 -14.35
CA VAL A 923 0.86 3.87 -15.75
C VAL A 923 0.21 5.15 -16.28
N GLN A 924 -0.61 5.82 -15.48
CA GLN A 924 -1.21 7.12 -15.84
C GLN A 924 -0.15 8.21 -16.07
N GLU A 925 0.84 8.30 -15.19
CA GLU A 925 1.92 9.28 -15.31
C GLU A 925 2.80 9.00 -16.53
N LEU A 926 3.12 7.73 -16.81
CA LEU A 926 3.83 7.32 -18.02
C LEU A 926 3.01 7.64 -19.27
N HIS A 927 1.71 7.36 -19.27
CA HIS A 927 0.84 7.65 -20.42
C HIS A 927 0.78 9.16 -20.70
N ARG A 928 0.72 9.99 -19.65
CA ARG A 928 0.81 11.45 -19.76
C ARG A 928 2.13 11.90 -20.38
N ARG A 929 3.26 11.33 -19.91
CA ARG A 929 4.59 11.68 -20.42
C ARG A 929 4.83 11.21 -21.86
N PHE A 930 4.38 10.01 -22.21
CA PHE A 930 4.52 9.48 -23.57
C PHE A 930 3.63 10.20 -24.57
N ARG A 931 2.40 10.59 -24.21
CA ARG A 931 1.58 11.46 -25.08
C ARG A 931 2.33 12.73 -25.44
N ASN A 932 2.90 13.43 -24.46
CA ASN A 932 3.69 14.62 -24.72
C ASN A 932 4.93 14.35 -25.61
N LEU A 933 5.54 13.17 -25.50
CA LEU A 933 6.71 12.80 -26.30
C LEU A 933 6.32 12.44 -27.76
N VAL A 934 5.23 11.71 -27.97
CA VAL A 934 4.79 11.19 -29.27
C VAL A 934 3.97 12.21 -30.06
N ASP A 935 3.02 12.90 -29.41
CA ASP A 935 2.17 13.91 -30.07
C ASP A 935 3.00 15.10 -30.56
N SER A 936 4.12 15.39 -29.91
CA SER A 936 5.06 16.44 -30.34
C SER A 936 6.01 15.98 -31.47
N GLY A 937 6.11 14.68 -31.74
CA GLY A 937 6.99 14.08 -32.75
C GLY A 937 6.26 13.53 -33.99
N LYS A 938 4.92 13.40 -33.95
CA LYS A 938 4.06 12.88 -35.05
C LYS A 938 2.97 13.87 -35.49
N GLN A 939 3.23 15.18 -35.44
CA GLN A 939 2.43 16.10 -36.22
C GLN A 939 3.00 16.09 -37.66
N ASP A 940 2.48 15.17 -38.46
CA ASP A 940 2.63 15.11 -39.93
C ASP A 940 1.83 16.22 -40.63
#